data_AF-A0A7X7J5Q0-F1
#
_entry.id   AF-A0A7X7J5Q0-F1
#
_cell.length_a   1.000
_cell.length_b   1.000
_cell.length_c   1.000
_cell.angle_alpha   90.00
_cell.angle_beta   90.00
_cell.angle_gamma   90.00
#
_symmetry.space_group_name_H-M   'P 1'
#
loop_
_entity.id
_entity.type
_entity.pdbx_description
1 polymer ?
#
loop_
_entity_poly.entity_id
_entity_poly.type
_entity_poly.pdbx_seq_one_letter_code
_entity_poly.pdbx_strand_id
1 'polypeptide(L)'
;MKSLEDYLSSNANHFATLPQLKKPLVEYNKTIHFHNNKNEKTAVYIGLDIGSLSTNVVLIDNKHQVVARRYLRTAGKPLEAIQQGLKEIYEEVGDCVEVVGAGTTGSGRYLTGDFIGADIIVNEITAQATAAIDYDPTVDTIFEIGGQDSKYISIENGVVVDFEMNKVCAAGTGSFLEEQAEKLNINIVEEFGDMALQSECPLKMGDRCTVFMESDLNSYMQKGAKNENLVGGLAYSIVYNYLQKVVVDRRIGNKIFFQGGVTNNRAVVSAFEQVVGKKIIVPPHFDVTGAIGAAILAKKSMNEGRTSKFKGFGMRNATYDISMFTCQSCTNHCEIRRVTISGENKSLFYGGRCEKYETDTTKKQNKNIPNLFRIRTEMLMDGYQPKEKSISKTIGIPRALMVFYQQFPFWRSFFESLGFEVVISKESDKSLVTNSIEHITTETCLPVELMHGHVIDLMNKGVDYIFLPFIVNAKLKAGDKTSNSNCPWVQTYPFMVKSALRDKIDESKLLIPTLHFRYFERVLVKELCDYFHEKFGLSKELIKKAVYIADEKQNTFEKGLVEYGKRIMANLPENCRPVVILGRPYNSTDTHLNLNLTEKLISQNILPIPLDMLDLPIHSIYGNYRNMYWPNGQKIIAAAQLVAQDERLNAVYISNFRCGPDSFIWHYITEELKGKPFLHLEVDEHSADAGMVTRIEAFLESLKGVEQNHKKKVDILRPRPGIASPTTDRVLYFPYMNDCAYLISATARSCGIRSEVLPKQTDEDLALGRKYTSSKECFPMICTTGSFIKKLLEPGTDPSKMSFFMPDHNGPCRFGQYNHFHRILFDRLGFHEAELVTPSNDSSYEDLVGKHGQKFRINAWKAMVVFDFVRKIYRETRPYEIHKGSSDALYNQSIKRLEQCFENGGGGLR
;
A
#
# COMPACT_ATOMS: atom_id res chain seq x y z
N MET A 1 19.40 -50.46 12.86
CA MET A 1 19.34 -49.32 13.80
C MET A 1 20.45 -48.34 13.51
N LYS A 2 21.74 -48.71 13.58
CA LYS A 2 22.85 -47.79 13.29
C LYS A 2 22.79 -47.10 11.91
N SER A 3 22.41 -47.82 10.84
CA SER A 3 22.23 -47.18 9.51
C SER A 3 20.99 -46.27 9.41
N LEU A 4 19.98 -46.48 10.26
CA LEU A 4 18.79 -45.64 10.35
C LEU A 4 19.11 -44.39 11.19
N GLU A 5 19.86 -44.55 12.27
CA GLU A 5 20.42 -43.45 13.07
C GLU A 5 21.41 -42.61 12.24
N ASP A 6 22.25 -43.25 11.42
CA ASP A 6 23.15 -42.59 10.48
C ASP A 6 22.38 -41.93 9.34
N TYR A 7 21.29 -42.54 8.84
CA TYR A 7 20.40 -41.90 7.85
C TYR A 7 19.64 -40.71 8.43
N LEU A 8 19.15 -40.80 9.67
CA LEU A 8 18.43 -39.72 10.36
C LEU A 8 19.38 -38.60 10.84
N SER A 9 20.63 -38.92 11.19
CA SER A 9 21.65 -37.93 11.58
C SER A 9 22.34 -37.30 10.37
N SER A 10 22.50 -38.03 9.25
CA SER A 10 22.98 -37.45 7.98
C SER A 10 21.90 -36.66 7.23
N ASN A 11 20.61 -36.99 7.41
CA ASN A 11 19.47 -36.15 7.06
C ASN A 11 19.02 -35.25 8.23
N ALA A 12 19.92 -34.87 9.15
CA ALA A 12 19.61 -33.80 10.08
C ALA A 12 19.26 -32.57 9.25
N ASN A 13 17.96 -32.29 9.12
CA ASN A 13 17.46 -31.18 8.35
C ASN A 13 18.11 -29.92 8.92
N HIS A 14 19.09 -29.37 8.21
CA HIS A 14 19.68 -28.08 8.55
C HIS A 14 18.62 -27.03 8.30
N PHE A 15 17.83 -26.77 9.34
CA PHE A 15 16.91 -25.66 9.35
C PHE A 15 17.72 -24.37 9.46
N ALA A 16 17.30 -23.33 8.75
CA ALA A 16 17.77 -21.99 9.03
C ALA A 16 17.21 -21.55 10.38
N THR A 17 18.09 -21.19 11.32
CA THR A 17 17.70 -20.83 12.69
C THR A 17 18.00 -19.35 12.97
N LEU A 18 17.35 -18.81 13.99
CA LEU A 18 17.52 -17.46 14.50
C LEU A 18 18.18 -17.50 15.90
N PRO A 19 18.71 -16.37 16.40
CA PRO A 19 19.25 -16.31 17.75
C PRO A 19 18.22 -16.74 18.80
N GLN A 20 18.70 -17.33 19.90
CA GLN A 20 17.85 -17.70 21.02
C GLN A 20 17.20 -16.45 21.66
N LEU A 21 15.91 -16.55 21.94
CA LEU A 21 15.17 -15.52 22.66
C LEU A 21 15.56 -15.52 24.14
N LYS A 22 15.73 -14.34 24.71
CA LYS A 22 16.10 -14.17 26.12
C LYS A 22 14.93 -13.63 26.90
N LYS A 23 14.67 -14.18 28.09
CA LYS A 23 13.60 -13.70 28.96
C LYS A 23 13.74 -12.19 29.18
N PRO A 24 12.75 -11.37 28.77
CA PRO A 24 12.87 -9.92 28.86
C PRO A 24 12.84 -9.49 30.34
N LEU A 25 13.63 -8.47 30.69
CA LEU A 25 13.71 -7.87 32.03
C LEU A 25 12.53 -6.92 32.33
N VAL A 26 11.42 -7.10 31.63
CA VAL A 26 10.28 -6.19 31.66
C VAL A 26 9.35 -6.57 32.82
N GLU A 27 8.92 -5.57 33.58
CA GLU A 27 7.93 -5.71 34.65
C GLU A 27 6.51 -5.61 34.06
N TYR A 28 5.71 -6.65 34.27
CA TYR A 28 4.32 -6.69 33.84
C TYR A 28 3.43 -6.25 35.00
N ASN A 29 3.02 -4.98 35.01
CA ASN A 29 2.16 -4.45 36.06
C ASN A 29 0.70 -4.29 35.55
N LYS A 30 -0.20 -5.10 36.12
CA LYS A 30 -1.65 -4.98 35.93
C LYS A 30 -2.40 -4.87 37.26
N THR A 31 -1.68 -4.78 38.37
CA THR A 31 -2.25 -4.81 39.72
C THR A 31 -3.03 -3.53 39.98
N ILE A 32 -4.21 -3.67 40.58
CA ILE A 32 -5.10 -2.56 40.91
C ILE A 32 -5.07 -2.36 42.42
N HIS A 33 -4.83 -1.12 42.85
CA HIS A 33 -4.81 -0.74 44.26
C HIS A 33 -5.89 0.32 44.52
N PHE A 34 -7.16 -0.08 44.46
CA PHE A 34 -8.27 0.81 44.76
C PHE A 34 -8.64 0.73 46.25
N HIS A 35 -8.52 1.86 46.95
CA HIS A 35 -8.91 1.98 48.35
C HIS A 35 -10.20 2.79 48.46
N ASN A 36 -11.27 2.13 48.89
CA ASN A 36 -12.58 2.76 49.07
C ASN A 36 -12.66 3.50 50.42
N ASN A 37 -12.97 4.80 50.39
CA ASN A 37 -13.43 5.54 51.56
C ASN A 37 -14.93 5.31 51.74
N LYS A 38 -15.32 4.50 52.74
CA LYS A 38 -16.69 4.00 52.97
C LYS A 38 -17.82 5.06 53.10
N ASN A 39 -17.52 6.36 53.06
CA ASN A 39 -18.48 7.43 53.26
C ASN A 39 -18.80 8.28 52.02
N GLU A 40 -18.03 8.21 50.92
CA GLU A 40 -18.30 8.99 49.70
C GLU A 40 -17.96 8.20 48.43
N LYS A 41 -18.78 8.34 47.38
CA LYS A 41 -18.49 7.74 46.08
C LYS A 41 -17.32 8.45 45.43
N THR A 42 -16.37 7.69 44.90
CA THR A 42 -15.22 8.24 44.18
C THR A 42 -15.65 8.61 42.76
N ALA A 43 -15.40 9.87 42.35
CA ALA A 43 -15.60 10.30 40.97
C ALA A 43 -14.61 9.61 40.03
N VAL A 44 -15.12 8.95 39.00
CA VAL A 44 -14.35 8.17 38.03
C VAL A 44 -14.77 8.48 36.59
N TYR A 45 -13.89 8.15 35.65
CA TYR A 45 -14.14 8.27 34.21
C TYR A 45 -14.09 6.88 33.59
N ILE A 46 -15.06 6.57 32.74
CA ILE A 46 -15.13 5.29 32.05
C ILE A 46 -14.62 5.42 30.62
N GLY A 47 -13.78 4.48 30.20
CA GLY A 47 -13.29 4.36 28.85
C GLY A 47 -13.61 2.98 28.29
N LEU A 48 -14.17 2.94 27.08
CA LEU A 48 -14.41 1.70 26.36
C LEU A 48 -13.65 1.70 25.05
N ASP A 49 -12.91 0.62 24.80
CA ASP A 49 -12.20 0.38 23.54
C ASP A 49 -12.73 -0.90 22.91
N ILE A 50 -13.41 -0.73 21.76
CA ILE A 50 -14.19 -1.78 21.12
C ILE A 50 -13.53 -2.16 19.81
N GLY A 51 -12.63 -3.14 19.91
CA GLY A 51 -12.03 -3.82 18.78
C GLY A 51 -12.94 -4.92 18.21
N SER A 52 -12.56 -5.40 17.04
CA SER A 52 -13.21 -6.54 16.38
C SER A 52 -13.05 -7.86 17.14
N LEU A 53 -11.93 -8.04 17.85
CA LEU A 53 -11.64 -9.24 18.65
C LEU A 53 -11.80 -9.04 20.16
N SER A 54 -11.46 -7.86 20.68
CA SER A 54 -11.52 -7.57 22.12
C SER A 54 -12.31 -6.32 22.44
N THR A 55 -13.01 -6.34 23.57
CA THR A 55 -13.70 -5.20 24.18
C THR A 55 -13.09 -4.92 25.54
N ASN A 56 -12.58 -3.71 25.71
CA ASN A 56 -11.94 -3.27 26.94
C ASN A 56 -12.84 -2.25 27.64
N VAL A 57 -13.06 -2.43 28.94
CA VAL A 57 -13.80 -1.46 29.76
C VAL A 57 -12.94 -1.10 30.95
N VAL A 58 -12.66 0.19 31.14
CA VAL A 58 -11.74 0.69 32.17
C VAL A 58 -12.37 1.86 32.92
N LEU A 59 -12.23 1.86 34.25
CA LEU A 59 -12.47 3.02 35.10
C LEU A 59 -11.14 3.61 35.55
N ILE A 60 -11.00 4.93 35.44
CA ILE A 60 -9.88 5.68 36.02
C ILE A 60 -10.37 6.72 37.01
N ASP A 61 -9.56 7.04 38.01
CA ASP A 61 -9.82 8.11 38.96
C ASP A 61 -9.34 9.49 38.43
N ASN A 62 -9.49 10.53 39.27
CA ASN A 62 -9.03 11.88 38.98
C ASN A 62 -7.50 12.00 38.81
N LYS A 63 -6.70 11.01 39.24
CA LYS A 63 -5.24 10.97 39.07
C LYS A 63 -4.82 10.00 37.97
N HIS A 64 -5.76 9.60 37.10
CA HIS A 64 -5.58 8.65 36.00
C HIS A 64 -5.14 7.24 36.45
N GLN A 65 -5.34 6.91 37.72
CA GLN A 65 -5.08 5.56 38.22
C GLN A 65 -6.24 4.64 37.87
N VAL A 66 -5.95 3.43 37.40
CA VAL A 66 -6.97 2.43 37.06
C VAL A 66 -7.64 1.94 38.33
N VAL A 67 -8.97 2.08 38.38
CA VAL A 67 -9.84 1.66 39.50
C VAL A 67 -10.41 0.26 39.26
N ALA A 68 -10.81 -0.02 38.01
CA ALA A 68 -11.30 -1.33 37.59
C ALA A 68 -11.05 -1.49 36.08
N ARG A 69 -10.83 -2.72 35.61
CA ARG A 69 -10.65 -3.01 34.18
C ARG A 69 -11.17 -4.38 33.78
N ARG A 70 -11.63 -4.51 32.54
CA ARG A 70 -11.99 -5.76 31.87
C ARG A 70 -11.40 -5.80 30.47
N TYR A 71 -10.92 -6.98 30.10
CA TYR A 71 -10.49 -7.34 28.75
C TYR A 71 -11.31 -8.55 28.33
N LEU A 72 -12.29 -8.36 27.45
CA LEU A 72 -13.27 -9.37 27.07
C LEU A 72 -13.16 -9.70 25.58
N ARG A 73 -13.54 -10.91 25.18
CA ARG A 73 -13.64 -11.26 23.75
C ARG A 73 -14.92 -10.64 23.18
N THR A 74 -14.80 -9.88 22.09
CA THR A 74 -15.95 -9.30 21.37
C THR A 74 -16.76 -10.39 20.67
N ALA A 75 -16.10 -11.40 20.09
CA ALA A 75 -16.70 -12.53 19.38
C ALA A 75 -17.79 -12.15 18.34
N GLY A 76 -17.62 -11.01 17.66
CA GLY A 76 -18.62 -10.49 16.71
C GLY A 76 -19.89 -9.90 17.34
N LYS A 77 -19.94 -9.83 18.68
CA LYS A 77 -21.10 -9.39 19.47
C LYS A 77 -20.72 -8.25 20.43
N PRO A 78 -20.44 -7.05 19.90
CA PRO A 78 -19.93 -5.93 20.70
C PRO A 78 -20.87 -5.51 21.83
N LEU A 79 -22.19 -5.47 21.59
CA LEU A 79 -23.16 -5.05 22.63
C LEU A 79 -23.20 -6.02 23.81
N GLU A 80 -23.17 -7.33 23.57
CA GLU A 80 -23.12 -8.35 24.63
C GLU A 80 -21.84 -8.21 25.47
N ALA A 81 -20.68 -8.02 24.82
CA ALA A 81 -19.41 -7.83 25.50
C ALA A 81 -19.37 -6.54 26.35
N ILE A 82 -19.96 -5.44 25.84
CA ILE A 82 -20.10 -4.19 26.60
C ILE A 82 -20.98 -4.39 27.83
N GLN A 83 -22.14 -5.04 27.68
CA GLN A 83 -23.04 -5.32 28.80
C GLN A 83 -22.38 -6.18 29.86
N GLN A 84 -21.65 -7.22 29.46
CA GLN A 84 -20.88 -8.07 30.37
C GLN A 84 -19.80 -7.26 31.11
N GLY A 85 -19.02 -6.44 30.40
CA GLY A 85 -17.97 -5.62 31.02
C GLY A 85 -18.54 -4.59 32.01
N LEU A 86 -19.65 -3.94 31.66
CA LEU A 86 -20.34 -3.02 32.56
C LEU A 86 -20.92 -3.73 33.78
N LYS A 87 -21.45 -4.94 33.61
CA LYS A 87 -21.97 -5.77 34.71
C LYS A 87 -20.87 -6.14 35.68
N GLU A 88 -19.77 -6.72 35.19
CA GLU A 88 -18.67 -7.16 36.04
C GLU A 88 -17.99 -6.02 36.79
N ILE A 89 -17.85 -4.83 36.17
CA ILE A 89 -17.32 -3.64 36.85
C ILE A 89 -18.30 -3.12 37.90
N TYR A 90 -19.61 -3.12 37.60
CA TYR A 90 -20.61 -2.68 38.57
C TYR A 90 -20.63 -3.59 39.81
N GLU A 91 -20.55 -4.91 39.61
CA GLU A 91 -20.46 -5.89 40.70
C GLU A 91 -19.21 -5.71 41.57
N GLU A 92 -18.10 -5.25 41.00
CA GLU A 92 -16.84 -5.03 41.71
C GLU A 92 -16.79 -3.71 42.49
N VAL A 93 -17.14 -2.59 41.84
CA VAL A 93 -16.93 -1.23 42.39
C VAL A 93 -18.13 -0.29 42.22
N GLY A 94 -19.22 -0.73 41.62
CA GLY A 94 -20.34 0.13 41.19
C GLY A 94 -21.01 0.95 42.30
N ASP A 95 -21.08 0.39 43.52
CA ASP A 95 -21.66 1.10 44.66
C ASP A 95 -20.70 2.14 45.28
N CYS A 96 -19.41 2.06 44.94
CA CYS A 96 -18.33 2.88 45.51
C CYS A 96 -17.89 4.03 44.59
N VAL A 97 -18.40 4.07 43.36
CA VAL A 97 -17.94 5.01 42.32
C VAL A 97 -19.09 5.77 41.68
N GLU A 98 -18.80 6.96 41.18
CA GLU A 98 -19.69 7.77 40.36
C GLU A 98 -19.01 8.08 39.03
N VAL A 99 -19.60 7.64 37.92
CA VAL A 99 -19.04 7.90 36.59
C VAL A 99 -19.41 9.31 36.16
N VAL A 100 -18.42 10.20 36.12
CA VAL A 100 -18.57 11.63 35.79
C VAL A 100 -18.14 11.98 34.37
N GLY A 101 -17.69 11.01 33.60
CA GLY A 101 -17.47 11.15 32.16
C GLY A 101 -17.20 9.81 31.48
N ALA A 102 -17.61 9.70 30.20
CA ALA A 102 -17.49 8.49 29.41
C ALA A 102 -16.83 8.76 28.05
N GLY A 103 -15.83 7.95 27.70
CA GLY A 103 -15.14 7.99 26.40
C GLY A 103 -15.22 6.66 25.68
N THR A 104 -15.35 6.68 24.35
CA THR A 104 -15.27 5.47 23.53
C THR A 104 -14.23 5.57 22.42
N THR A 105 -13.60 4.44 22.12
CA THR A 105 -12.61 4.29 21.04
C THR A 105 -12.66 2.91 20.39
N GLY A 106 -11.77 2.66 19.44
CA GLY A 106 -11.72 1.44 18.63
C GLY A 106 -12.67 1.46 17.43
N SER A 107 -12.78 0.31 16.76
CA SER A 107 -13.59 0.11 15.56
C SER A 107 -15.11 0.26 15.80
N GLY A 108 -15.60 -0.11 16.99
CA GLY A 108 -17.01 -0.05 17.38
C GLY A 108 -17.40 1.22 18.15
N ARG A 109 -16.55 2.26 18.13
CA ARG A 109 -16.66 3.43 19.02
C ARG A 109 -17.96 4.23 18.89
N TYR A 110 -18.48 4.41 17.67
CA TYR A 110 -19.70 5.20 17.45
C TYR A 110 -20.92 4.48 17.98
N LEU A 111 -21.10 3.21 17.59
CA LEU A 111 -22.16 2.35 18.12
C LEU A 111 -22.14 2.30 19.65
N THR A 112 -20.95 2.12 20.21
CA THR A 112 -20.80 2.03 21.67
C THR A 112 -21.05 3.38 22.33
N GLY A 113 -20.57 4.46 21.73
CA GLY A 113 -20.77 5.82 22.22
C GLY A 113 -22.25 6.17 22.31
N ASP A 114 -23.01 5.87 21.27
CA ASP A 114 -24.46 6.08 21.28
C ASP A 114 -25.18 5.14 22.25
N PHE A 115 -24.73 3.88 22.36
CA PHE A 115 -25.30 2.89 23.28
C PHE A 115 -25.15 3.33 24.74
N ILE A 116 -23.94 3.72 25.18
CA ILE A 116 -23.68 4.07 26.59
C ILE A 116 -23.94 5.56 26.91
N GLY A 117 -24.08 6.41 25.90
CA GLY A 117 -24.10 7.87 26.06
C GLY A 117 -22.71 8.46 26.34
N ALA A 118 -21.73 8.18 25.48
CA ALA A 118 -20.38 8.73 25.64
C ALA A 118 -20.34 10.25 25.48
N ASP A 119 -19.51 10.90 26.30
CA ASP A 119 -19.25 12.34 26.23
C ASP A 119 -18.30 12.69 25.10
N ILE A 120 -17.38 11.77 24.79
CA ILE A 120 -16.42 11.90 23.70
C ILE A 120 -16.23 10.57 22.97
N ILE A 121 -16.09 10.64 21.66
CA ILE A 121 -15.79 9.51 20.78
C ILE A 121 -14.50 9.87 20.05
N VAL A 122 -13.46 9.05 20.23
CA VAL A 122 -12.10 9.34 19.75
C VAL A 122 -11.53 8.17 18.96
N ASN A 123 -10.68 8.46 17.99
CA ASN A 123 -10.00 7.40 17.25
C ASN A 123 -8.96 6.70 18.15
N GLU A 124 -8.60 5.47 17.78
CA GLU A 124 -7.76 4.61 18.62
C GLU A 124 -6.31 5.11 18.71
N ILE A 125 -5.79 5.72 17.64
CA ILE A 125 -4.42 6.26 17.61
C ILE A 125 -4.28 7.35 18.67
N THR A 126 -5.24 8.27 18.77
CA THR A 126 -5.26 9.32 19.81
C THR A 126 -5.32 8.72 21.21
N ALA A 127 -6.17 7.70 21.39
CA ALA A 127 -6.38 7.09 22.70
C ALA A 127 -5.12 6.38 23.18
N GLN A 128 -4.51 5.53 22.33
CA GLN A 128 -3.26 4.84 22.61
C GLN A 128 -2.13 5.83 22.91
N ALA A 129 -1.97 6.87 22.07
CA ALA A 129 -0.98 7.92 22.28
C ALA A 129 -1.21 8.68 23.60
N THR A 130 -2.46 9.02 23.92
CA THR A 130 -2.80 9.73 25.16
C THR A 130 -2.42 8.93 26.39
N ALA A 131 -2.73 7.64 26.42
CA ALA A 131 -2.35 6.76 27.53
C ALA A 131 -0.82 6.61 27.66
N ALA A 132 -0.11 6.51 26.53
CA ALA A 132 1.35 6.42 26.53
C ALA A 132 2.02 7.70 27.05
N ILE A 133 1.58 8.87 26.57
CA ILE A 133 2.13 10.18 26.94
C ILE A 133 1.84 10.50 28.41
N ASP A 134 0.67 10.11 28.91
CA ASP A 134 0.32 10.27 30.33
C ASP A 134 1.23 9.46 31.25
N TYR A 135 1.60 8.24 30.83
CA TYR A 135 2.51 7.38 31.59
C TYR A 135 3.97 7.88 31.55
N ASP A 136 4.51 8.21 30.36
CA ASP A 136 5.82 8.84 30.21
C ASP A 136 5.77 9.88 29.07
N PRO A 137 5.81 11.19 29.38
CA PRO A 137 5.78 12.25 28.37
C PRO A 137 6.96 12.23 27.38
N THR A 138 8.01 11.47 27.68
CA THR A 138 9.20 11.35 26.83
C THR A 138 9.17 10.14 25.90
N VAL A 139 8.06 9.39 25.86
CA VAL A 139 7.82 8.35 24.85
C VAL A 139 7.97 8.94 23.45
N ASP A 140 8.67 8.23 22.57
CA ASP A 140 8.87 8.68 21.19
C ASP A 140 8.29 7.71 20.15
N THR A 141 8.14 6.44 20.50
CA THR A 141 7.67 5.40 19.58
C THR A 141 6.72 4.47 20.31
N ILE A 142 5.56 4.20 19.72
CA ILE A 142 4.62 3.19 20.19
C ILE A 142 4.50 2.12 19.13
N PHE A 143 4.80 0.89 19.52
CA PHE A 143 4.37 -0.31 18.83
C PHE A 143 3.10 -0.80 19.50
N GLU A 144 2.02 -0.93 18.75
CA GLU A 144 0.78 -1.51 19.24
C GLU A 144 0.44 -2.70 18.33
N ILE A 145 0.28 -3.88 18.92
CA ILE A 145 -0.15 -5.07 18.19
C ILE A 145 -1.38 -5.65 18.89
N GLY A 146 -2.52 -5.42 18.26
CA GLY A 146 -3.82 -5.92 18.66
C GLY A 146 -4.10 -7.30 18.09
N GLY A 147 -5.39 -7.65 18.11
CA GLY A 147 -5.85 -8.94 17.60
C GLY A 147 -5.87 -9.02 16.07
N GLN A 148 -6.38 -7.99 15.38
CA GLN A 148 -6.53 -7.98 13.90
C GLN A 148 -5.72 -6.88 13.21
N ASP A 149 -5.25 -5.89 13.95
CA ASP A 149 -4.48 -4.80 13.43
C ASP A 149 -3.26 -4.51 14.30
N SER A 150 -2.32 -3.82 13.69
CA SER A 150 -1.06 -3.43 14.30
C SER A 150 -0.76 -1.99 13.88
N LYS A 151 -0.38 -1.17 14.85
CA LYS A 151 -0.22 0.29 14.70
C LYS A 151 1.18 0.71 15.12
N TYR A 152 1.76 1.60 14.35
CA TYR A 152 2.97 2.34 14.67
C TYR A 152 2.58 3.80 14.91
N ILE A 153 3.07 4.38 16.00
CA ILE A 153 2.82 5.80 16.33
C ILE A 153 4.15 6.45 16.72
N SER A 154 4.48 7.56 16.05
CA SER A 154 5.62 8.42 16.38
C SER A 154 5.14 9.63 17.15
N ILE A 155 5.79 9.91 18.28
CA ILE A 155 5.48 11.03 19.16
C ILE A 155 6.69 11.98 19.22
N GLU A 156 6.43 13.27 19.10
CA GLU A 156 7.41 14.32 19.37
C GLU A 156 6.76 15.41 20.23
N ASN A 157 7.40 15.77 21.34
CA ASN A 157 6.91 16.78 22.29
C ASN A 157 5.48 16.54 22.79
N GLY A 158 5.11 15.28 23.04
CA GLY A 158 3.78 14.92 23.56
C GLY A 158 2.65 15.04 22.53
N VAL A 159 2.97 15.11 21.23
CA VAL A 159 1.97 15.05 20.15
C VAL A 159 2.34 14.01 19.10
N VAL A 160 1.31 13.41 18.49
CA VAL A 160 1.49 12.46 17.38
C VAL A 160 1.94 13.21 16.14
N VAL A 161 3.07 12.81 15.57
CA VAL A 161 3.63 13.45 14.36
C VAL A 161 3.61 12.54 13.13
N ASP A 162 3.56 11.23 13.33
CA ASP A 162 3.47 10.23 12.26
C ASP A 162 2.81 8.97 12.81
N PHE A 163 2.12 8.23 11.96
CA PHE A 163 1.53 6.95 12.30
C PHE A 163 1.38 6.07 11.06
N GLU A 164 1.28 4.76 11.27
CA GLU A 164 0.93 3.81 10.22
C GLU A 164 0.17 2.64 10.84
N MET A 165 -0.70 2.01 10.06
CA MET A 165 -1.43 0.81 10.45
C MET A 165 -1.29 -0.23 9.35
N ASN A 166 -1.24 -1.51 9.71
CA ASN A 166 -1.22 -2.60 8.75
C ASN A 166 -2.38 -2.48 7.73
N LYS A 167 -2.07 -2.77 6.46
CA LYS A 167 -3.00 -2.64 5.32
C LYS A 167 -3.63 -4.01 5.07
N VAL A 168 -4.86 -4.21 5.58
CA VAL A 168 -5.77 -5.36 5.29
C VAL A 168 -5.25 -6.75 5.70
N CYS A 169 -4.05 -6.87 6.26
CA CYS A 169 -3.40 -8.16 6.48
C CYS A 169 -3.48 -8.63 7.95
N ALA A 170 -3.99 -9.86 8.17
CA ALA A 170 -3.93 -10.56 9.46
C ALA A 170 -2.52 -11.09 9.81
N ALA A 171 -1.56 -10.99 8.87
CA ALA A 171 -0.17 -11.33 9.16
C ALA A 171 0.41 -10.31 10.14
N GLY A 172 1.08 -10.80 11.19
CA GLY A 172 1.72 -9.93 12.19
C GLY A 172 0.79 -9.42 13.30
N THR A 173 -0.35 -10.08 13.54
CA THR A 173 -1.33 -9.72 14.58
C THR A 173 -1.55 -10.87 15.57
N GLY A 174 -2.26 -10.61 16.68
CA GLY A 174 -2.53 -11.62 17.71
C GLY A 174 -3.37 -12.80 17.22
N SER A 175 -4.33 -12.58 16.31
CA SER A 175 -5.17 -13.65 15.76
C SER A 175 -4.37 -14.70 15.02
N PHE A 176 -3.28 -14.30 14.36
CA PHE A 176 -2.40 -15.25 13.70
C PHE A 176 -1.70 -16.18 14.71
N LEU A 177 -1.18 -15.63 15.82
CA LEU A 177 -0.60 -16.49 16.87
C LEU A 177 -1.62 -17.42 17.49
N GLU A 178 -2.84 -16.92 17.75
CA GLU A 178 -3.93 -17.72 18.31
C GLU A 178 -4.25 -18.91 17.40
N GLU A 179 -4.41 -18.67 16.09
CA GLU A 179 -4.67 -19.73 15.10
C GLU A 179 -3.51 -20.75 15.02
N GLN A 180 -2.25 -20.28 15.03
CA GLN A 180 -1.10 -21.20 14.98
C GLN A 180 -0.95 -21.99 16.29
N ALA A 181 -1.22 -21.37 17.44
CA ALA A 181 -1.18 -22.02 18.74
C ALA A 181 -2.25 -23.11 18.83
N GLU A 182 -3.48 -22.84 18.38
CA GLU A 182 -4.56 -23.84 18.28
C GLU A 182 -4.16 -25.02 17.39
N LYS A 183 -3.54 -24.77 16.21
CA LYS A 183 -3.04 -25.82 15.31
C LYS A 183 -1.95 -26.68 15.94
N LEU A 184 -1.08 -26.08 16.75
CA LEU A 184 -0.03 -26.78 17.48
C LEU A 184 -0.53 -27.42 18.79
N ASN A 185 -1.81 -27.22 19.14
CA ASN A 185 -2.41 -27.62 20.40
C ASN A 185 -1.66 -27.05 21.62
N ILE A 186 -1.33 -25.75 21.55
CA ILE A 186 -0.61 -24.97 22.56
C ILE A 186 -1.52 -23.85 23.05
N ASN A 187 -1.55 -23.60 24.35
CA ASN A 187 -2.26 -22.45 24.88
C ASN A 187 -1.52 -21.14 24.54
N ILE A 188 -2.22 -20.21 23.89
CA ILE A 188 -1.66 -18.91 23.55
C ILE A 188 -1.32 -18.07 24.79
N VAL A 189 -2.03 -18.30 25.89
CA VAL A 189 -1.82 -17.63 27.18
C VAL A 189 -0.74 -18.39 27.96
N GLU A 190 0.34 -17.68 28.30
CA GLU A 190 1.52 -18.17 29.04
C GLU A 190 2.35 -19.26 28.34
N GLU A 191 1.74 -20.39 27.97
CA GLU A 191 2.43 -21.58 27.45
C GLU A 191 3.22 -21.29 26.16
N PHE A 192 2.61 -20.62 25.18
CA PHE A 192 3.30 -20.22 23.95
C PHE A 192 4.59 -19.42 24.24
N GLY A 193 4.48 -18.40 25.09
CA GLY A 193 5.58 -17.49 25.37
C GLY A 193 6.73 -18.20 26.09
N ASP A 194 6.41 -19.01 27.09
CA ASP A 194 7.41 -19.74 27.86
C ASP A 194 8.10 -20.83 27.02
N MET A 195 7.37 -21.51 26.14
CA MET A 195 7.91 -22.51 25.22
C MET A 195 8.85 -21.88 24.18
N ALA A 196 8.48 -20.73 23.61
CA ALA A 196 9.34 -20.00 22.69
C ALA A 196 10.64 -19.50 23.34
N LEU A 197 10.59 -19.09 24.62
CA LEU A 197 11.77 -18.66 25.37
C LEU A 197 12.72 -19.82 25.70
N GLN A 198 12.23 -21.06 25.71
CA GLN A 198 13.05 -22.27 25.91
C GLN A 198 13.74 -22.74 24.63
N SER A 199 13.37 -22.19 23.47
CA SER A 199 13.95 -22.58 22.19
C SER A 199 15.44 -22.27 22.12
N GLU A 200 16.25 -23.31 21.88
CA GLU A 200 17.70 -23.17 21.66
C GLU A 200 18.01 -22.70 20.23
N CYS A 201 17.15 -23.06 19.28
CA CYS A 201 17.34 -22.75 17.87
C CYS A 201 16.00 -22.40 17.18
N PRO A 202 15.43 -21.21 17.46
CA PRO A 202 14.19 -20.76 16.83
C PRO A 202 14.26 -20.85 15.30
N LEU A 203 13.21 -21.37 14.66
CA LEU A 203 13.21 -21.59 13.21
C LEU A 203 12.97 -20.29 12.44
N LYS A 204 13.74 -20.06 11.40
CA LYS A 204 13.49 -18.97 10.45
C LYS A 204 12.34 -19.36 9.51
N MET A 205 11.19 -18.73 9.70
CA MET A 205 10.03 -18.86 8.83
C MET A 205 9.87 -17.62 7.95
N GLY A 206 8.95 -17.67 7.00
CA GLY A 206 8.50 -16.48 6.27
C GLY A 206 8.04 -15.35 7.20
N ASP A 207 8.02 -14.14 6.66
CA ASP A 207 7.71 -12.89 7.36
C ASP A 207 6.62 -12.06 6.64
N ARG A 208 5.95 -12.65 5.64
CA ARG A 208 5.13 -11.91 4.65
C ARG A 208 3.63 -12.01 4.87
N CYS A 209 3.09 -13.22 4.79
CA CYS A 209 1.67 -13.51 4.79
C CYS A 209 1.44 -14.74 5.65
N THR A 210 0.33 -14.77 6.36
CA THR A 210 -0.10 -15.90 7.20
C THR A 210 -0.02 -17.22 6.43
N VAL A 211 -0.44 -17.25 5.17
CA VAL A 211 -0.43 -18.46 4.31
C VAL A 211 0.98 -19.00 4.07
N PHE A 212 1.97 -18.13 3.82
CA PHE A 212 3.35 -18.58 3.62
C PHE A 212 4.00 -19.00 4.95
N MET A 213 3.73 -18.26 6.02
CA MET A 213 4.21 -18.60 7.36
C MET A 213 3.65 -19.95 7.81
N GLU A 214 2.37 -20.20 7.55
CA GLU A 214 1.70 -21.47 7.80
C GLU A 214 2.27 -22.60 6.94
N SER A 215 2.54 -22.33 5.66
CA SER A 215 3.16 -23.32 4.76
C SER A 215 4.55 -23.74 5.26
N ASP A 216 5.35 -22.77 5.73
CA ASP A 216 6.65 -23.03 6.34
C ASP A 216 6.50 -23.80 7.67
N LEU A 217 5.57 -23.40 8.53
CA LEU A 217 5.25 -24.08 9.79
C LEU A 217 4.92 -25.55 9.54
N ASN A 218 3.99 -25.83 8.63
CA ASN A 218 3.58 -27.18 8.25
C ASN A 218 4.74 -28.00 7.67
N SER A 219 5.57 -27.39 6.82
CA SER A 219 6.77 -28.02 6.24
C SER A 219 7.78 -28.41 7.32
N TYR A 220 8.04 -27.53 8.28
CA TYR A 220 8.95 -27.81 9.39
C TYR A 220 8.38 -28.83 10.37
N MET A 221 7.08 -28.80 10.66
CA MET A 221 6.39 -29.83 11.44
C MET A 221 6.53 -31.21 10.79
N GLN A 222 6.27 -31.32 9.49
CA GLN A 222 6.43 -32.58 8.74
C GLN A 222 7.88 -33.10 8.75
N LYS A 223 8.85 -32.20 8.86
CA LYS A 223 10.28 -32.52 8.98
C LYS A 223 10.72 -32.86 10.41
N GLY A 224 9.80 -32.88 11.38
CA GLY A 224 10.07 -33.25 12.77
C GLY A 224 10.67 -32.13 13.62
N ALA A 225 10.46 -30.86 13.26
CA ALA A 225 10.87 -29.74 14.10
C ALA A 225 10.17 -29.76 15.47
N LYS A 226 10.91 -29.43 16.53
CA LYS A 226 10.35 -29.30 17.88
C LYS A 226 9.43 -28.07 17.99
N ASN A 227 8.36 -28.19 18.76
CA ASN A 227 7.40 -27.11 18.99
C ASN A 227 8.05 -25.84 19.55
N GLU A 228 8.98 -25.95 20.52
CA GLU A 228 9.73 -24.79 21.04
C GLU A 228 10.39 -23.95 19.93
N ASN A 229 11.02 -24.60 18.95
CA ASN A 229 11.68 -23.93 17.84
C ASN A 229 10.69 -23.36 16.81
N LEU A 230 9.55 -24.03 16.61
CA LEU A 230 8.48 -23.54 15.74
C LEU A 230 7.87 -22.25 16.33
N VAL A 231 7.50 -22.28 17.61
CA VAL A 231 6.85 -21.20 18.34
C VAL A 231 7.81 -20.00 18.51
N GLY A 232 9.10 -20.26 18.79
CA GLY A 232 10.14 -19.23 18.76
C GLY A 232 10.29 -18.57 17.39
N GLY A 233 10.18 -19.37 16.32
CA GLY A 233 10.16 -18.88 14.94
C GLY A 233 8.96 -17.97 14.65
N LEU A 234 7.75 -18.38 15.08
CA LEU A 234 6.53 -17.59 14.94
C LEU A 234 6.62 -16.23 15.66
N ALA A 235 7.25 -16.18 16.85
CA ALA A 235 7.48 -14.93 17.57
C ALA A 235 8.36 -13.95 16.75
N TYR A 236 9.45 -14.44 16.15
CA TYR A 236 10.28 -13.65 15.25
C TYR A 236 9.53 -13.22 13.98
N SER A 237 8.75 -14.12 13.37
CA SER A 237 8.00 -13.83 12.15
C SER A 237 7.02 -12.68 12.31
N ILE A 238 6.34 -12.56 13.46
CA ILE A 238 5.49 -11.40 13.74
C ILE A 238 6.27 -10.10 13.82
N VAL A 239 7.41 -10.10 14.51
CA VAL A 239 8.25 -8.90 14.64
C VAL A 239 8.79 -8.47 13.28
N TYR A 240 9.31 -9.40 12.48
CA TYR A 240 9.78 -9.09 11.13
C TYR A 240 8.64 -8.58 10.24
N ASN A 241 7.46 -9.20 10.32
CA ASN A 241 6.30 -8.73 9.58
C ASN A 241 5.91 -7.30 9.98
N TYR A 242 5.79 -7.03 11.28
CA TYR A 242 5.46 -5.71 11.80
C TYR A 242 6.46 -4.63 11.34
N LEU A 243 7.76 -4.91 11.47
CA LEU A 243 8.81 -3.97 11.05
C LEU A 243 8.81 -3.75 9.53
N GLN A 244 8.57 -4.79 8.73
CA GLN A 244 8.60 -4.68 7.26
C GLN A 244 7.30 -4.13 6.65
N LYS A 245 6.15 -4.30 7.32
CA LYS A 245 4.83 -3.95 6.76
C LYS A 245 4.20 -2.73 7.41
N VAL A 246 4.50 -2.46 8.67
CA VAL A 246 3.93 -1.33 9.41
C VAL A 246 4.98 -0.24 9.59
N VAL A 247 6.15 -0.56 10.15
CA VAL A 247 7.18 0.47 10.40
C VAL A 247 7.86 0.92 9.11
N VAL A 248 8.28 -0.03 8.25
CA VAL A 248 8.97 0.19 6.98
C VAL A 248 10.23 1.05 7.18
N ASP A 249 10.25 2.30 6.71
CA ASP A 249 11.38 3.24 6.79
C ASP A 249 11.15 4.35 7.82
N ARG A 250 10.11 4.22 8.67
CA ARG A 250 9.80 5.18 9.71
C ARG A 250 10.81 5.15 10.87
N ARG A 251 10.90 6.29 11.55
CA ARG A 251 11.87 6.53 12.62
C ARG A 251 11.51 5.73 13.88
N ILE A 252 12.25 4.66 14.17
CA ILE A 252 12.22 4.05 15.51
C ILE A 252 13.12 4.86 16.45
N GLY A 253 12.50 5.57 17.41
CA GLY A 253 13.21 6.35 18.42
C GLY A 253 13.86 5.48 19.52
N ASN A 254 14.14 6.08 20.67
CA ASN A 254 14.87 5.47 21.77
C ASN A 254 13.93 4.95 22.87
N LYS A 255 12.84 5.66 23.17
CA LYS A 255 11.83 5.27 24.17
C LYS A 255 10.65 4.63 23.46
N ILE A 256 10.75 3.31 23.30
CA ILE A 256 9.79 2.48 22.57
C ILE A 256 8.84 1.80 23.56
N PHE A 257 7.56 2.10 23.43
CA PHE A 257 6.49 1.42 24.16
C PHE A 257 5.91 0.30 23.32
N PHE A 258 5.67 -0.85 23.92
CA PHE A 258 4.92 -1.95 23.29
C PHE A 258 3.59 -2.16 24.03
N GLN A 259 2.49 -2.01 23.29
CA GLN A 259 1.11 -2.01 23.76
C GLN A 259 0.25 -3.01 22.97
N GLY A 260 -0.96 -3.29 23.46
CA GLY A 260 -1.90 -4.21 22.82
C GLY A 260 -1.79 -5.65 23.34
N GLY A 261 -2.75 -6.48 22.94
CA GLY A 261 -2.94 -7.83 23.49
C GLY A 261 -1.75 -8.76 23.29
N VAL A 262 -1.01 -8.63 22.19
CA VAL A 262 0.16 -9.48 21.88
C VAL A 262 1.32 -9.25 22.85
N THR A 263 1.37 -8.10 23.52
CA THR A 263 2.40 -7.77 24.52
C THR A 263 2.42 -8.76 25.69
N ASN A 264 1.32 -9.47 25.96
CA ASN A 264 1.27 -10.56 26.93
C ASN A 264 2.25 -11.70 26.60
N ASN A 265 2.58 -11.87 25.32
CA ASN A 265 3.52 -12.88 24.86
C ASN A 265 4.96 -12.38 25.00
N ARG A 266 5.62 -12.83 26.07
CA ARG A 266 6.99 -12.45 26.43
C ARG A 266 8.02 -12.78 25.36
N ALA A 267 7.78 -13.82 24.56
CA ALA A 267 8.66 -14.19 23.46
C ALA A 267 8.63 -13.14 22.34
N VAL A 268 7.48 -12.53 22.07
CA VAL A 268 7.37 -11.44 21.09
C VAL A 268 8.08 -10.18 21.58
N VAL A 269 7.98 -9.86 22.88
CA VAL A 269 8.74 -8.74 23.48
C VAL A 269 10.25 -8.98 23.32
N SER A 270 10.72 -10.20 23.64
CA SER A 270 12.12 -10.58 23.45
C SER A 270 12.55 -10.50 21.98
N ALA A 271 11.70 -10.95 21.06
CA ALA A 271 11.98 -10.89 19.64
C ALA A 271 12.11 -9.43 19.17
N PHE A 272 11.29 -8.49 19.66
CA PHE A 272 11.47 -7.06 19.39
C PHE A 272 12.82 -6.54 19.90
N GLU A 273 13.19 -6.85 21.14
CA GLU A 273 14.50 -6.44 21.69
C GLU A 273 15.67 -6.98 20.86
N GLN A 274 15.58 -8.25 20.44
CA GLN A 274 16.59 -8.90 19.60
C GLN A 274 16.70 -8.31 18.20
N VAL A 275 15.57 -8.04 17.54
CA VAL A 275 15.55 -7.56 16.14
C VAL A 275 15.83 -6.06 16.06
N VAL A 276 15.27 -5.26 16.96
CA VAL A 276 15.45 -3.80 16.98
C VAL A 276 16.80 -3.42 17.60
N GLY A 277 17.34 -4.25 18.48
CA GLY A 277 18.58 -3.97 19.22
C GLY A 277 18.43 -2.84 20.23
N LYS A 278 17.19 -2.54 20.65
CA LYS A 278 16.85 -1.49 21.64
C LYS A 278 15.96 -2.09 22.72
N LYS A 279 15.99 -1.48 23.90
CA LYS A 279 15.11 -1.86 25.01
C LYS A 279 13.66 -1.53 24.66
N ILE A 280 12.76 -2.48 24.93
CA ILE A 280 11.31 -2.29 24.78
C ILE A 280 10.69 -2.08 26.16
N ILE A 281 9.86 -1.07 26.30
CA ILE A 281 9.16 -0.75 27.55
C ILE A 281 7.71 -1.20 27.42
N VAL A 282 7.21 -1.94 28.40
CA VAL A 282 5.80 -2.32 28.48
C VAL A 282 5.14 -1.46 29.57
N PRO A 283 4.23 -0.54 29.23
CA PRO A 283 3.56 0.30 30.21
C PRO A 283 2.58 -0.53 31.08
N PRO A 284 2.19 -0.04 32.26
CA PRO A 284 1.18 -0.69 33.07
C PRO A 284 -0.15 -0.79 32.31
N HIS A 285 -0.88 -1.88 32.52
CA HIS A 285 -2.15 -2.15 31.84
C HIS A 285 -2.09 -2.02 30.30
N PHE A 286 -0.94 -2.34 29.69
CA PHE A 286 -0.63 -2.25 28.26
C PHE A 286 -1.67 -2.85 27.29
N ASP A 287 -2.50 -3.78 27.76
CA ASP A 287 -3.51 -4.50 26.97
C ASP A 287 -4.87 -3.79 26.94
N VAL A 288 -5.04 -2.71 27.72
CA VAL A 288 -6.27 -1.88 27.77
C VAL A 288 -5.96 -0.37 27.65
N THR A 289 -4.80 0.00 27.11
CA THR A 289 -4.33 1.39 26.98
C THR A 289 -5.26 2.26 26.12
N GLY A 290 -5.90 1.70 25.09
CA GLY A 290 -6.91 2.41 24.31
C GLY A 290 -8.08 2.89 25.17
N ALA A 291 -8.62 2.03 26.04
CA ALA A 291 -9.69 2.39 26.96
C ALA A 291 -9.23 3.42 28.01
N ILE A 292 -8.01 3.29 28.54
CA ILE A 292 -7.42 4.28 29.46
C ILE A 292 -7.35 5.66 28.79
N GLY A 293 -6.82 5.71 27.56
CA GLY A 293 -6.72 6.96 26.81
C GLY A 293 -8.07 7.61 26.53
N ALA A 294 -9.08 6.81 26.19
CA ALA A 294 -10.45 7.29 26.00
C ALA A 294 -11.03 7.90 27.29
N ALA A 295 -10.77 7.28 28.46
CA ALA A 295 -11.22 7.80 29.74
C ALA A 295 -10.50 9.12 30.12
N ILE A 296 -9.18 9.23 29.86
CA ILE A 296 -8.41 10.47 30.07
C ILE A 296 -8.95 11.60 29.18
N LEU A 297 -9.26 11.29 27.92
CA LEU A 297 -9.83 12.26 26.98
C LEU A 297 -11.26 12.66 27.37
N ALA A 298 -12.06 11.72 27.90
CA ALA A 298 -13.37 12.03 28.47
C ALA A 298 -13.23 13.05 29.60
N LYS A 299 -12.33 12.81 30.56
CA LYS A 299 -12.01 13.77 31.63
C LYS A 299 -11.64 15.15 31.09
N LYS A 300 -10.73 15.23 30.11
CA LYS A 300 -10.33 16.52 29.49
C LYS A 300 -11.49 17.24 28.81
N SER A 301 -12.50 16.51 28.32
CA SER A 301 -13.68 17.09 27.65
C SER A 301 -14.77 17.59 28.60
N MET A 302 -14.71 17.16 29.87
CA MET A 302 -15.64 17.54 30.93
C MET A 302 -15.16 18.83 31.60
N ASN A 303 -15.71 19.97 31.17
CA ASN A 303 -15.46 21.29 31.79
C ASN A 303 -16.32 21.48 33.06
N GLU A 304 -15.94 22.43 33.93
CA GLU A 304 -16.72 22.81 35.12
C GLU A 304 -18.17 23.16 34.74
N GLY A 305 -19.14 22.45 35.33
CA GLY A 305 -20.58 22.64 35.11
C GLY A 305 -21.22 21.75 34.04
N ARG A 306 -20.46 20.95 33.29
CA ARG A 306 -21.01 19.99 32.32
C ARG A 306 -21.32 18.65 33.00
N THR A 307 -22.56 18.17 32.90
CA THR A 307 -22.95 16.81 33.33
C THR A 307 -22.70 15.80 32.22
N SER A 308 -22.28 14.58 32.61
CA SER A 308 -22.02 13.50 31.65
C SER A 308 -23.32 13.03 30.98
N LYS A 309 -23.21 12.65 29.71
CA LYS A 309 -24.27 11.98 28.94
C LYS A 309 -24.38 10.48 29.25
N PHE A 310 -23.48 9.95 30.07
CA PHE A 310 -23.41 8.53 30.38
C PHE A 310 -24.75 8.06 30.95
N LYS A 311 -25.35 7.06 30.31
CA LYS A 311 -26.68 6.51 30.67
C LYS A 311 -26.66 5.66 31.95
N GLY A 312 -25.50 5.54 32.59
CA GLY A 312 -25.31 4.80 33.83
C GLY A 312 -25.15 3.29 33.63
N PHE A 313 -24.83 2.58 34.72
CA PHE A 313 -24.66 1.13 34.71
C PHE A 313 -25.97 0.35 34.45
N GLY A 314 -27.12 1.01 34.36
CA GLY A 314 -28.40 0.38 33.97
C GLY A 314 -28.37 -0.25 32.57
N MET A 315 -27.49 0.24 31.69
CA MET A 315 -27.29 -0.30 30.34
C MET A 315 -26.86 -1.78 30.32
N ARG A 316 -26.32 -2.30 31.43
CA ARG A 316 -25.99 -3.72 31.59
C ARG A 316 -27.18 -4.66 31.37
N ASN A 317 -28.41 -4.17 31.60
CA ASN A 317 -29.66 -4.94 31.48
C ASN A 317 -30.57 -4.42 30.34
N ALA A 318 -30.07 -3.53 29.48
CA ALA A 318 -30.88 -2.95 28.41
C ALA A 318 -31.29 -4.01 27.38
N THR A 319 -32.59 -4.14 27.11
CA THR A 319 -33.11 -4.96 26.02
C THR A 319 -33.04 -4.18 24.71
N TYR A 320 -32.57 -4.83 23.64
CA TYR A 320 -32.47 -4.24 22.31
C TYR A 320 -32.93 -5.20 21.22
N ASP A 321 -33.48 -4.65 20.13
CA ASP A 321 -33.84 -5.38 18.92
C ASP A 321 -32.92 -4.95 17.76
N ILE A 322 -32.49 -5.91 16.93
CA ILE A 322 -31.68 -5.64 15.74
C ILE A 322 -32.48 -6.03 14.49
N SER A 323 -32.77 -5.04 13.65
CA SER A 323 -33.33 -5.24 12.30
C SER A 323 -32.33 -4.80 11.22
N MET A 324 -32.52 -5.25 9.98
CA MET A 324 -31.63 -4.89 8.86
C MET A 324 -32.45 -4.38 7.67
N PHE A 325 -31.93 -3.40 6.93
CA PHE A 325 -32.51 -2.93 5.67
C PHE A 325 -31.46 -2.43 4.70
N THR A 326 -31.77 -2.47 3.40
CA THR A 326 -30.86 -1.99 2.36
C THR A 326 -31.12 -0.52 2.04
N CYS A 327 -30.08 0.32 2.13
CA CYS A 327 -30.14 1.75 1.80
C CYS A 327 -30.25 1.97 0.29
N GLN A 328 -31.30 2.66 -0.17
CA GLN A 328 -31.54 2.95 -1.60
C GLN A 328 -31.04 4.34 -2.04
N SER A 329 -30.14 4.97 -1.26
CA SER A 329 -29.83 6.41 -1.43
C SER A 329 -28.70 6.70 -2.40
N CYS A 330 -27.90 5.70 -2.75
CA CYS A 330 -26.84 5.78 -3.75
C CYS A 330 -26.55 4.38 -4.28
N THR A 331 -25.71 4.30 -5.31
CA THR A 331 -25.33 3.06 -6.00
C THR A 331 -24.66 2.01 -5.09
N ASN A 332 -24.18 2.40 -3.90
CA ASN A 332 -23.55 1.48 -2.96
C ASN A 332 -24.52 0.46 -2.34
N HIS A 333 -25.84 0.74 -2.30
CA HIS A 333 -26.87 -0.14 -1.73
C HIS A 333 -26.45 -0.83 -0.41
N CYS A 334 -26.00 -0.04 0.56
CA CYS A 334 -25.41 -0.57 1.80
C CYS A 334 -26.46 -1.31 2.64
N GLU A 335 -26.08 -2.41 3.28
CA GLU A 335 -26.91 -3.09 4.27
C GLU A 335 -26.74 -2.41 5.64
N ILE A 336 -27.81 -1.76 6.09
CA ILE A 336 -27.84 -0.99 7.34
C ILE A 336 -28.51 -1.82 8.42
N ARG A 337 -27.81 -2.01 9.54
CA ARG A 337 -28.36 -2.59 10.76
C ARG A 337 -28.94 -1.49 11.63
N ARG A 338 -30.14 -1.70 12.15
CA ARG A 338 -30.88 -0.81 13.04
C ARG A 338 -31.00 -1.46 14.41
N VAL A 339 -30.45 -0.84 15.44
CA VAL A 339 -30.63 -1.24 16.84
C VAL A 339 -31.69 -0.36 17.48
N THR A 340 -32.72 -0.96 18.05
CA THR A 340 -33.74 -0.24 18.83
C THR A 340 -33.62 -0.65 20.28
N ILE A 341 -33.29 0.29 21.15
CA ILE A 341 -33.15 0.05 22.60
C ILE A 341 -34.52 0.27 23.25
N SER A 342 -34.99 -0.67 24.08
CA SER A 342 -36.28 -0.55 24.76
C SER A 342 -36.30 0.66 25.69
N GLY A 343 -37.29 1.54 25.51
CA GLY A 343 -37.41 2.79 26.28
C GLY A 343 -36.76 4.01 25.62
N GLU A 344 -36.03 3.86 24.50
CA GLU A 344 -35.52 4.97 23.71
C GLU A 344 -36.33 5.16 22.42
N ASN A 345 -36.70 6.40 22.11
CA ASN A 345 -37.44 6.75 20.89
C ASN A 345 -36.57 6.74 19.63
N LYS A 346 -35.24 6.63 19.78
CA LYS A 346 -34.28 6.77 18.69
C LYS A 346 -33.54 5.46 18.46
N SER A 347 -33.67 4.92 17.25
CA SER A 347 -32.87 3.77 16.82
C SER A 347 -31.44 4.19 16.46
N LEU A 348 -30.47 3.33 16.76
CA LEU A 348 -29.09 3.45 16.31
C LEU A 348 -28.93 2.73 14.98
N PHE A 349 -28.09 3.24 14.09
CA PHE A 349 -27.86 2.63 12.79
C PHE A 349 -26.37 2.43 12.55
N TYR A 350 -26.00 1.32 11.91
CA TYR A 350 -24.61 1.04 11.54
C TYR A 350 -24.51 0.13 10.31
N GLY A 351 -23.38 0.18 9.60
CA GLY A 351 -23.12 -0.64 8.40
C GLY A 351 -23.20 0.14 7.08
N GLY A 352 -23.40 1.46 7.15
CA GLY A 352 -23.40 2.32 5.96
C GLY A 352 -21.99 2.66 5.50
N ARG A 353 -21.77 2.76 4.17
CA ARG A 353 -20.54 3.38 3.60
C ARG A 353 -20.53 4.91 3.69
N CYS A 354 -21.62 5.49 4.16
CA CYS A 354 -21.76 6.92 4.37
C CYS A 354 -22.46 7.17 5.70
N GLU A 355 -22.19 8.34 6.29
CA GLU A 355 -22.70 8.74 7.61
C GLU A 355 -24.22 9.03 7.61
N LYS A 356 -24.95 8.73 6.51
CA LYS A 356 -26.37 9.10 6.35
C LYS A 356 -27.25 8.66 7.52
N TYR A 357 -26.99 7.49 8.10
CA TYR A 357 -27.76 6.96 9.23
C TYR A 357 -27.00 6.97 10.55
N GLU A 358 -25.66 7.12 10.52
CA GLU A 358 -24.77 6.90 11.67
C GLU A 358 -24.53 8.18 12.49
N THR A 359 -25.07 9.35 12.11
CA THR A 359 -24.92 10.59 12.88
C THR A 359 -26.24 11.14 13.42
N ASP A 360 -26.20 11.55 14.68
CA ASP A 360 -27.09 12.58 15.21
C ASP A 360 -26.98 13.86 14.36
N THR A 361 -28.09 14.58 14.25
CA THR A 361 -28.38 15.75 13.42
C THR A 361 -27.49 17.00 13.62
N THR A 362 -26.29 16.86 14.21
CA THR A 362 -25.40 17.97 14.60
C THR A 362 -24.19 18.21 13.69
N LYS A 363 -23.73 17.24 12.87
CA LYS A 363 -22.77 17.53 11.78
C LYS A 363 -23.54 17.77 10.48
N LYS A 364 -24.17 18.94 10.35
CA LYS A 364 -24.66 19.41 9.04
C LYS A 364 -23.48 19.40 8.07
N GLN A 365 -23.60 18.71 6.93
CA GLN A 365 -22.69 18.90 5.80
C GLN A 365 -22.46 20.40 5.64
N ASN A 366 -21.21 20.83 5.74
CA ASN A 366 -20.88 22.23 5.60
C ASN A 366 -21.13 22.60 4.14
N LYS A 367 -22.30 23.19 3.84
CA LYS A 367 -22.76 23.51 2.48
C LYS A 367 -21.80 24.47 1.74
N ASN A 368 -20.80 25.00 2.42
CA ASN A 368 -19.85 25.98 1.91
C ASN A 368 -18.61 25.37 1.22
N ILE A 369 -18.33 24.06 1.37
CA ILE A 369 -17.16 23.42 0.72
C ILE A 369 -17.60 22.77 -0.61
N PRO A 370 -17.06 23.19 -1.77
CA PRO A 370 -17.43 22.59 -3.05
C PRO A 370 -16.83 21.19 -3.23
N ASN A 371 -17.60 20.26 -3.80
CA ASN A 371 -17.09 18.96 -4.22
C ASN A 371 -16.40 19.09 -5.58
N LEU A 372 -15.09 19.34 -5.56
CA LEU A 372 -14.28 19.54 -6.76
C LEU A 372 -14.20 18.30 -7.65
N PHE A 373 -14.32 17.08 -7.11
CA PHE A 373 -14.34 15.84 -7.89
C PHE A 373 -15.63 15.66 -8.67
N ARG A 374 -16.77 16.05 -8.09
CA ARG A 374 -18.05 16.10 -8.80
C ARG A 374 -18.01 17.11 -9.93
N ILE A 375 -17.54 18.33 -9.64
CA ILE A 375 -17.38 19.40 -10.66
C ILE A 375 -16.45 18.95 -11.78
N ARG A 376 -15.31 18.32 -11.46
CA ARG A 376 -14.40 17.71 -12.44
C ARG A 376 -15.13 16.72 -13.35
N THR A 377 -15.99 15.87 -12.78
CA THR A 377 -16.75 14.86 -13.53
C THR A 377 -17.82 15.52 -14.39
N GLU A 378 -18.51 16.54 -13.90
CA GLU A 378 -19.46 17.34 -14.68
C GLU A 378 -18.78 17.99 -15.90
N MET A 379 -17.58 18.57 -15.71
CA MET A 379 -16.76 19.13 -16.80
C MET A 379 -16.29 18.05 -17.78
N LEU A 380 -15.93 16.86 -17.29
CA LEU A 380 -15.52 15.72 -18.13
C LEU A 380 -16.68 15.23 -19.00
N MET A 381 -17.90 15.24 -18.46
CA MET A 381 -19.09 14.77 -19.15
C MET A 381 -19.59 15.76 -20.21
N ASP A 382 -19.24 17.04 -20.13
CA ASP A 382 -19.64 18.11 -21.08
C ASP A 382 -21.13 18.03 -21.45
N GLY A 383 -21.99 17.94 -20.43
CA GLY A 383 -23.44 17.86 -20.60
C GLY A 383 -23.96 16.56 -21.25
N TYR A 384 -23.17 15.48 -21.28
CA TYR A 384 -23.61 14.18 -21.78
C TYR A 384 -24.90 13.73 -21.09
N GLN A 385 -25.88 13.33 -21.89
CA GLN A 385 -27.11 12.71 -21.44
C GLN A 385 -27.32 11.42 -22.24
N PRO A 386 -27.72 10.31 -21.60
CA PRO A 386 -28.12 9.11 -22.31
C PRO A 386 -29.27 9.45 -23.27
N LYS A 387 -29.12 9.14 -24.56
CA LYS A 387 -30.22 9.28 -25.51
C LYS A 387 -31.11 8.03 -25.44
N GLU A 388 -32.42 8.21 -25.65
CA GLU A 388 -33.28 7.07 -25.96
C GLU A 388 -32.86 6.50 -27.33
N LYS A 389 -32.83 5.16 -27.44
CA LYS A 389 -32.30 4.42 -28.60
C LYS A 389 -32.69 5.09 -29.93
N SER A 390 -31.70 5.65 -30.62
CA SER A 390 -31.86 6.14 -31.99
C SER A 390 -31.64 5.04 -33.03
N ILE A 391 -31.86 5.34 -34.30
CA ILE A 391 -31.58 4.44 -35.45
C ILE A 391 -30.05 4.30 -35.69
N SER A 392 -29.22 5.12 -35.04
CA SER A 392 -27.77 5.12 -35.27
C SER A 392 -27.06 4.00 -34.52
N LYS A 393 -25.92 3.52 -35.07
CA LYS A 393 -25.09 2.50 -34.42
C LYS A 393 -24.49 3.04 -33.13
N THR A 394 -24.43 2.20 -32.12
CA THR A 394 -23.96 2.54 -30.78
C THR A 394 -22.51 2.10 -30.53
N ILE A 395 -21.72 2.97 -29.90
CA ILE A 395 -20.38 2.67 -29.40
C ILE A 395 -20.39 2.75 -27.87
N GLY A 396 -20.16 1.62 -27.22
CA GLY A 396 -19.96 1.51 -25.79
C GLY A 396 -18.59 1.99 -25.36
N ILE A 397 -18.51 2.95 -24.43
CA ILE A 397 -17.27 3.35 -23.75
C ILE A 397 -17.36 2.95 -22.28
N PRO A 398 -16.51 2.02 -21.80
CA PRO A 398 -16.47 1.65 -20.40
C PRO A 398 -16.12 2.86 -19.52
N ARG A 399 -16.87 3.08 -18.43
CA ARG A 399 -16.65 4.13 -17.42
C ARG A 399 -15.47 3.77 -16.50
N ALA A 400 -14.31 3.47 -17.09
CA ALA A 400 -13.13 2.97 -16.39
C ALA A 400 -11.82 3.48 -17.00
N LEU A 401 -10.75 3.45 -16.19
CA LEU A 401 -9.38 3.81 -16.56
C LEU A 401 -9.27 5.19 -17.25
N MET A 402 -8.18 5.44 -17.98
CA MET A 402 -7.94 6.74 -18.63
C MET A 402 -8.94 7.05 -19.75
N VAL A 403 -9.47 6.03 -20.43
CA VAL A 403 -10.34 6.22 -21.61
C VAL A 403 -11.56 7.04 -21.21
N PHE A 404 -12.16 6.75 -20.06
CA PHE A 404 -13.22 7.58 -19.50
C PHE A 404 -12.67 8.74 -18.67
N TYR A 405 -12.00 8.45 -17.55
CA TYR A 405 -11.72 9.48 -16.53
C TYR A 405 -10.73 10.55 -16.97
N GLN A 406 -10.04 10.38 -18.10
CA GLN A 406 -9.09 11.36 -18.64
C GLN A 406 -9.40 11.76 -20.09
N GLN A 407 -9.99 10.89 -20.91
CA GLN A 407 -10.12 11.08 -22.36
C GLN A 407 -11.56 11.02 -22.89
N PHE A 408 -12.57 11.00 -22.02
CA PHE A 408 -13.96 10.93 -22.47
C PHE A 408 -14.36 12.08 -23.44
N PRO A 409 -13.95 13.36 -23.21
CA PRO A 409 -14.23 14.44 -24.16
C PRO A 409 -13.68 14.16 -25.56
N PHE A 410 -12.48 13.60 -25.65
CA PHE A 410 -11.87 13.18 -26.93
C PHE A 410 -12.73 12.11 -27.60
N TRP A 411 -12.95 10.99 -26.91
CA TRP A 411 -13.60 9.83 -27.52
C TRP A 411 -15.07 10.07 -27.85
N ARG A 412 -15.80 10.77 -26.97
CA ARG A 412 -17.18 11.17 -27.23
C ARG A 412 -17.26 12.02 -28.50
N SER A 413 -16.49 13.10 -28.57
CA SER A 413 -16.50 14.01 -29.72
C SER A 413 -16.08 13.32 -31.01
N PHE A 414 -15.11 12.40 -30.94
CA PHE A 414 -14.67 11.60 -32.09
C PHE A 414 -15.81 10.75 -32.65
N PHE A 415 -16.46 9.93 -31.82
CA PHE A 415 -17.53 9.03 -32.27
C PHE A 415 -18.80 9.78 -32.69
N GLU A 416 -19.20 10.82 -31.96
CA GLU A 416 -20.35 11.65 -32.32
C GLU A 416 -20.11 12.36 -33.66
N SER A 417 -18.89 12.84 -33.93
CA SER A 417 -18.53 13.46 -35.23
C SER A 417 -18.54 12.47 -36.40
N LEU A 418 -18.39 11.17 -36.12
CA LEU A 418 -18.51 10.09 -37.10
C LEU A 418 -19.95 9.59 -37.28
N GLY A 419 -20.90 10.14 -36.52
CA GLY A 419 -22.33 9.78 -36.59
C GLY A 419 -22.73 8.58 -35.74
N PHE A 420 -21.88 8.15 -34.79
CA PHE A 420 -22.24 7.11 -33.83
C PHE A 420 -22.88 7.70 -32.56
N GLU A 421 -23.73 6.91 -31.91
CA GLU A 421 -24.25 7.21 -30.58
C GLU A 421 -23.34 6.61 -29.50
N VAL A 422 -22.91 7.44 -28.55
CA VAL A 422 -22.02 7.00 -27.47
C VAL A 422 -22.83 6.56 -26.26
N VAL A 423 -22.60 5.33 -25.81
CA VAL A 423 -23.22 4.74 -24.61
C VAL A 423 -22.13 4.47 -23.59
N ILE A 424 -22.33 4.85 -22.33
CA ILE A 424 -21.39 4.54 -21.25
C ILE A 424 -21.94 3.45 -20.31
N SER A 425 -21.03 2.71 -19.68
CA SER A 425 -21.41 1.79 -18.61
C SER A 425 -21.93 2.55 -17.39
N LYS A 426 -22.66 1.86 -16.51
CA LYS A 426 -23.18 2.45 -15.27
C LYS A 426 -22.04 2.84 -14.31
N GLU A 427 -22.36 3.57 -13.26
CA GLU A 427 -21.41 3.87 -12.19
C GLU A 427 -20.95 2.59 -11.48
N SER A 428 -19.67 2.57 -11.11
CA SER A 428 -19.05 1.50 -10.37
C SER A 428 -19.82 1.23 -9.06
N ASP A 429 -20.16 -0.04 -8.85
CA ASP A 429 -20.87 -0.50 -7.66
C ASP A 429 -20.39 -1.91 -7.26
N LYS A 430 -20.88 -2.41 -6.12
CA LYS A 430 -20.48 -3.74 -5.61
C LYS A 430 -20.84 -4.86 -6.59
N SER A 431 -21.93 -4.72 -7.33
CA SER A 431 -22.36 -5.70 -8.34
C SER A 431 -21.36 -5.77 -9.50
N LEU A 432 -20.88 -4.63 -10.00
CA LEU A 432 -19.85 -4.60 -11.05
C LEU A 432 -18.53 -5.19 -10.59
N VAL A 433 -18.08 -4.88 -9.37
CA VAL A 433 -16.84 -5.46 -8.82
C VAL A 433 -16.98 -6.98 -8.71
N THR A 434 -18.09 -7.47 -8.14
CA THR A 434 -18.34 -8.91 -8.00
C THR A 434 -18.33 -9.61 -9.36
N ASN A 435 -19.07 -9.05 -10.34
CA ASN A 435 -19.12 -9.60 -11.69
C ASN A 435 -17.75 -9.54 -12.41
N SER A 436 -16.93 -8.53 -12.10
CA SER A 436 -15.56 -8.45 -12.62
C SER A 436 -14.72 -9.61 -12.09
N ILE A 437 -14.72 -9.81 -10.78
CA ILE A 437 -13.91 -10.85 -10.10
C ILE A 437 -14.28 -12.26 -10.59
N GLU A 438 -15.57 -12.51 -10.85
CA GLU A 438 -16.03 -13.81 -11.39
C GLU A 438 -15.52 -14.09 -12.82
N HIS A 439 -15.05 -13.08 -13.54
CA HIS A 439 -14.67 -13.17 -14.95
C HIS A 439 -13.19 -12.94 -15.24
N ILE A 440 -12.40 -12.39 -14.32
CA ILE A 440 -10.97 -12.17 -14.56
C ILE A 440 -10.21 -13.50 -14.68
N THR A 441 -9.23 -13.56 -15.59
CA THR A 441 -8.34 -14.72 -15.76
C THR A 441 -7.04 -14.59 -14.98
N THR A 442 -6.70 -13.36 -14.56
CA THR A 442 -5.53 -13.04 -13.77
C THR A 442 -5.86 -11.88 -12.84
N GLU A 443 -5.33 -11.94 -11.63
CA GLU A 443 -5.39 -10.86 -10.67
C GLU A 443 -4.50 -9.69 -11.14
N THR A 444 -5.00 -8.46 -11.01
CA THR A 444 -4.26 -7.24 -11.33
C THR A 444 -4.50 -6.17 -10.26
N CYS A 445 -4.49 -4.88 -10.60
CA CYS A 445 -4.96 -3.85 -9.68
C CYS A 445 -6.46 -3.60 -9.92
N LEU A 446 -7.19 -3.30 -8.85
CA LEU A 446 -8.65 -3.14 -8.85
C LEU A 446 -9.22 -2.31 -10.02
N PRO A 447 -8.64 -1.17 -10.44
CA PRO A 447 -9.17 -0.40 -11.57
C PRO A 447 -9.12 -1.13 -12.92
N VAL A 448 -8.16 -2.05 -13.09
CA VAL A 448 -8.02 -2.88 -14.30
C VAL A 448 -9.00 -4.05 -14.25
N GLU A 449 -9.20 -4.66 -13.07
CA GLU A 449 -10.18 -5.72 -12.88
C GLU A 449 -11.60 -5.21 -13.16
N LEU A 450 -11.93 -4.03 -12.62
CA LEU A 450 -13.24 -3.40 -12.78
C LEU A 450 -13.61 -3.11 -14.25
N MET A 451 -12.62 -3.04 -15.15
CA MET A 451 -12.86 -2.91 -16.58
C MET A 451 -13.73 -4.06 -17.12
N HIS A 452 -13.56 -5.28 -16.59
CA HIS A 452 -14.33 -6.45 -17.02
C HIS A 452 -15.83 -6.27 -16.75
N GLY A 453 -16.19 -5.84 -15.53
CA GLY A 453 -17.59 -5.57 -15.17
C GLY A 453 -18.20 -4.46 -16.02
N HIS A 454 -17.46 -3.38 -16.29
CA HIS A 454 -17.96 -2.30 -17.15
C HIS A 454 -18.20 -2.74 -18.60
N VAL A 455 -17.36 -3.63 -19.13
CA VAL A 455 -17.57 -4.21 -20.47
C VAL A 455 -18.79 -5.13 -20.48
N ILE A 456 -18.96 -5.97 -19.46
CA ILE A 456 -20.13 -6.85 -19.32
C ILE A 456 -21.43 -6.02 -19.19
N ASP A 457 -21.42 -4.89 -18.46
CA ASP A 457 -22.57 -3.97 -18.39
C ASP A 457 -22.95 -3.44 -19.77
N LEU A 458 -21.98 -3.05 -20.59
CA LEU A 458 -22.23 -2.58 -21.96
C LEU A 458 -22.75 -3.71 -22.87
N MET A 459 -22.24 -4.93 -22.71
CA MET A 459 -22.78 -6.10 -23.42
C MET A 459 -24.25 -6.33 -23.07
N ASN A 460 -24.61 -6.24 -21.78
CA ASN A 460 -25.98 -6.42 -21.31
C ASN A 460 -26.91 -5.29 -21.78
N LYS A 461 -26.38 -4.08 -21.98
CA LYS A 461 -27.10 -2.97 -22.63
C LYS A 461 -27.33 -3.18 -24.13
N GLY A 462 -26.67 -4.17 -24.74
CA GLY A 462 -26.82 -4.52 -26.14
C GLY A 462 -26.26 -3.47 -27.09
N VAL A 463 -25.13 -2.85 -26.74
CA VAL A 463 -24.42 -1.94 -27.65
C VAL A 463 -23.86 -2.68 -28.86
N ASP A 464 -23.77 -2.00 -30.02
CA ASP A 464 -23.33 -2.62 -31.26
C ASP A 464 -21.82 -2.93 -31.24
N TYR A 465 -21.02 -2.01 -30.70
CA TYR A 465 -19.57 -2.15 -30.55
C TYR A 465 -19.11 -1.63 -29.19
N ILE A 466 -17.99 -2.15 -28.68
CA ILE A 466 -17.37 -1.70 -27.43
C ILE A 466 -15.95 -1.22 -27.73
N PHE A 467 -15.63 0.01 -27.32
CA PHE A 467 -14.35 0.64 -27.59
C PHE A 467 -13.32 0.34 -26.49
N LEU A 468 -12.29 -0.43 -26.84
CA LEU A 468 -11.21 -0.89 -25.95
C LEU A 468 -9.83 -0.63 -26.61
N PRO A 469 -9.37 0.62 -26.72
CA PRO A 469 -8.14 0.94 -27.42
C PRO A 469 -6.89 0.41 -26.71
N PHE A 470 -5.91 -0.06 -27.50
CA PHE A 470 -4.55 -0.32 -27.04
C PHE A 470 -3.70 0.96 -27.18
N ILE A 471 -3.62 1.75 -26.10
CA ILE A 471 -2.88 3.03 -26.09
C ILE A 471 -1.44 2.81 -25.63
N VAL A 472 -0.48 2.90 -26.56
CA VAL A 472 0.94 2.60 -26.33
C VAL A 472 1.66 3.74 -25.60
N ASN A 473 1.34 4.98 -25.98
CA ASN A 473 1.89 6.19 -25.37
C ASN A 473 0.89 7.35 -25.42
N ALA A 474 1.07 8.29 -24.50
CA ALA A 474 0.34 9.55 -24.40
C ALA A 474 1.00 10.66 -25.24
N LYS A 475 0.26 11.77 -25.40
CA LYS A 475 0.70 12.94 -26.17
C LYS A 475 2.04 13.47 -25.67
N LEU A 476 2.94 13.79 -26.59
CA LEU A 476 4.25 14.38 -26.27
C LEU A 476 4.06 15.76 -25.61
N LYS A 477 4.77 16.00 -24.51
CA LYS A 477 4.87 17.33 -23.90
C LYS A 477 6.24 17.93 -24.17
N ALA A 478 6.30 19.26 -24.29
CA ALA A 478 7.56 19.96 -24.50
C ALA A 478 8.53 19.68 -23.34
N GLY A 479 9.81 19.41 -23.68
CA GLY A 479 10.86 19.10 -22.70
C GLY A 479 10.86 17.65 -22.18
N ASP A 480 9.80 16.86 -22.45
CA ASP A 480 9.70 15.47 -22.01
C ASP A 480 10.37 14.52 -23.01
N LYS A 481 11.46 13.88 -22.56
CA LYS A 481 12.22 12.90 -23.37
C LYS A 481 11.68 11.48 -23.23
N THR A 482 10.75 11.24 -22.31
CA THR A 482 10.25 9.90 -22.02
C THR A 482 9.26 9.40 -23.08
N SER A 483 9.00 8.11 -23.16
CA SER A 483 8.03 7.51 -24.07
C SER A 483 6.58 7.86 -23.73
N ASN A 484 6.30 8.36 -22.51
CA ASN A 484 4.96 8.66 -22.00
C ASN A 484 3.98 7.49 -22.05
N SER A 485 4.43 6.32 -21.62
CA SER A 485 3.63 5.10 -21.64
C SER A 485 2.82 4.91 -20.35
N ASN A 486 1.62 4.35 -20.46
CA ASN A 486 0.89 3.83 -19.29
C ASN A 486 1.53 2.53 -18.79
N CYS A 487 1.16 2.05 -17.60
CA CYS A 487 1.68 0.76 -17.12
C CYS A 487 1.20 -0.41 -18.00
N PRO A 488 1.91 -1.55 -18.04
CA PRO A 488 1.60 -2.63 -18.97
C PRO A 488 0.16 -3.13 -18.85
N TRP A 489 -0.37 -3.29 -17.63
CA TRP A 489 -1.76 -3.73 -17.42
C TRP A 489 -2.80 -2.76 -17.98
N VAL A 490 -2.58 -1.46 -17.82
CA VAL A 490 -3.45 -0.42 -18.38
C VAL A 490 -3.30 -0.32 -19.90
N GLN A 491 -2.20 -0.78 -20.50
CA GLN A 491 -2.14 -0.92 -21.95
C GLN A 491 -2.85 -2.20 -22.38
N THR A 492 -2.60 -3.33 -21.73
CA THR A 492 -3.06 -4.64 -22.20
C THR A 492 -4.49 -5.01 -21.80
N TYR A 493 -5.24 -4.15 -21.11
CA TYR A 493 -6.62 -4.45 -20.70
C TYR A 493 -7.54 -4.90 -21.85
N PRO A 494 -7.43 -4.39 -23.11
CA PRO A 494 -8.30 -4.85 -24.18
C PRO A 494 -8.11 -6.35 -24.46
N PHE A 495 -6.86 -6.82 -24.40
CA PHE A 495 -6.52 -8.22 -24.64
C PHE A 495 -6.88 -9.11 -23.46
N MET A 496 -6.76 -8.59 -22.23
CA MET A 496 -7.19 -9.30 -21.01
C MET A 496 -8.71 -9.50 -21.00
N VAL A 497 -9.47 -8.43 -21.28
CA VAL A 497 -10.94 -8.49 -21.42
C VAL A 497 -11.34 -9.43 -22.55
N LYS A 498 -10.73 -9.30 -23.73
CA LYS A 498 -10.98 -10.18 -24.88
C LYS A 498 -10.75 -11.65 -24.51
N SER A 499 -9.65 -11.97 -23.83
CA SER A 499 -9.33 -13.33 -23.40
C SER A 499 -10.30 -13.85 -22.34
N ALA A 500 -10.75 -13.00 -21.41
CA ALA A 500 -11.68 -13.36 -20.34
C ALA A 500 -13.12 -13.61 -20.84
N LEU A 501 -13.52 -12.89 -21.89
CA LEU A 501 -14.84 -12.97 -22.49
C LEU A 501 -14.87 -13.86 -23.74
N ARG A 502 -13.83 -14.67 -23.96
CA ARG A 502 -13.78 -15.63 -25.06
C ARG A 502 -15.04 -16.50 -25.03
N ASP A 503 -15.62 -16.72 -26.19
CA ASP A 503 -16.86 -17.47 -26.41
C ASP A 503 -18.15 -16.84 -25.79
N LYS A 504 -18.03 -15.72 -25.05
CA LYS A 504 -19.17 -14.97 -24.49
C LYS A 504 -19.51 -13.69 -25.27
N ILE A 505 -18.59 -13.20 -26.10
CA ILE A 505 -18.78 -12.03 -26.95
C ILE A 505 -18.31 -12.32 -28.37
N ASP A 506 -19.03 -11.77 -29.35
CA ASP A 506 -18.52 -11.66 -30.72
C ASP A 506 -17.33 -10.69 -30.73
N GLU A 507 -16.12 -11.23 -30.90
CA GLU A 507 -14.88 -10.46 -30.91
C GLU A 507 -14.88 -9.35 -31.97
N SER A 508 -15.68 -9.47 -33.03
CA SER A 508 -15.79 -8.45 -34.06
C SER A 508 -16.44 -7.16 -33.56
N LYS A 509 -17.17 -7.21 -32.43
CA LYS A 509 -17.76 -6.05 -31.76
C LYS A 509 -16.76 -5.29 -30.88
N LEU A 510 -15.62 -5.89 -30.56
CA LEU A 510 -14.58 -5.24 -29.76
C LEU A 510 -13.68 -4.38 -30.66
N LEU A 511 -13.70 -3.07 -30.47
CA LEU A 511 -12.86 -2.13 -31.20
C LEU A 511 -11.54 -1.92 -30.44
N ILE A 512 -10.48 -2.58 -30.92
CA ILE A 512 -9.14 -2.57 -30.30
C ILE A 512 -8.10 -1.97 -31.26
N PRO A 513 -8.17 -0.67 -31.61
CA PRO A 513 -7.12 -0.04 -32.38
C PRO A 513 -5.84 0.11 -31.55
N THR A 514 -4.69 -0.01 -32.21
CA THR A 514 -3.37 0.33 -31.63
C THR A 514 -3.10 1.81 -31.87
N LEU A 515 -2.83 2.56 -30.80
CA LEU A 515 -2.79 4.02 -30.85
C LEU A 515 -1.51 4.60 -30.23
N HIS A 516 -0.86 5.50 -30.97
CA HIS A 516 0.34 6.22 -30.53
C HIS A 516 0.11 7.74 -30.48
N PHE A 517 -0.36 8.27 -29.34
CA PHE A 517 -0.63 9.71 -29.18
C PHE A 517 0.62 10.58 -29.22
N ARG A 518 1.81 10.02 -28.92
CA ARG A 518 3.07 10.76 -28.93
C ARG A 518 3.32 11.45 -30.27
N TYR A 519 2.95 10.80 -31.37
CA TYR A 519 3.14 11.29 -32.73
C TYR A 519 1.79 11.62 -33.38
N PHE A 520 1.07 12.57 -32.77
CA PHE A 520 -0.32 12.91 -33.10
C PHE A 520 -0.59 13.03 -34.60
N GLU A 521 0.06 13.97 -35.29
CA GLU A 521 -0.16 14.24 -36.72
C GLU A 521 0.28 13.08 -37.63
N ARG A 522 1.41 12.45 -37.31
CA ARG A 522 2.08 11.51 -38.21
C ARG A 522 1.55 10.08 -38.09
N VAL A 523 1.20 9.67 -36.87
CA VAL A 523 0.91 8.27 -36.54
C VAL A 523 -0.53 8.13 -36.06
N LEU A 524 -0.96 8.84 -35.02
CA LEU A 524 -2.30 8.66 -34.45
C LEU A 524 -3.41 8.91 -35.47
N VAL A 525 -3.35 10.04 -36.19
CA VAL A 525 -4.35 10.37 -37.23
C VAL A 525 -4.41 9.28 -38.29
N LYS A 526 -3.24 8.77 -38.73
CA LYS A 526 -3.16 7.70 -39.72
C LYS A 526 -3.76 6.40 -39.19
N GLU A 527 -3.40 5.99 -37.98
CA GLU A 527 -3.90 4.76 -37.33
C GLU A 527 -5.43 4.78 -37.19
N LEU A 528 -6.00 5.90 -36.74
CA LEU A 528 -7.45 6.05 -36.64
C LEU A 528 -8.11 6.06 -38.02
N CYS A 529 -7.56 6.78 -38.99
CA CYS A 529 -8.05 6.78 -40.36
C CYS A 529 -8.06 5.37 -40.97
N ASP A 530 -6.96 4.64 -40.87
CA ASP A 530 -6.83 3.31 -41.46
C ASP A 530 -7.78 2.32 -40.76
N TYR A 531 -7.81 2.28 -39.42
CA TYR A 531 -8.65 1.36 -38.66
C TYR A 531 -10.15 1.57 -38.89
N PHE A 532 -10.64 2.81 -38.78
CA PHE A 532 -12.07 3.10 -38.92
C PHE A 532 -12.54 3.10 -40.37
N HIS A 533 -11.66 3.39 -41.33
CA HIS A 533 -11.95 3.20 -42.75
C HIS A 533 -12.14 1.72 -43.08
N GLU A 534 -11.22 0.85 -42.64
CA GLU A 534 -11.33 -0.59 -42.85
C GLU A 534 -12.56 -1.19 -42.14
N LYS A 535 -12.83 -0.78 -40.91
CA LYS A 535 -13.90 -1.35 -40.10
C LYS A 535 -15.30 -0.91 -40.51
N PHE A 536 -15.46 0.33 -40.95
CA PHE A 536 -16.79 0.94 -41.18
C PHE A 536 -16.99 1.56 -42.57
N GLY A 537 -15.95 1.60 -43.43
CA GLY A 537 -16.03 2.21 -44.76
C GLY A 537 -16.13 3.74 -44.76
N LEU A 538 -15.81 4.40 -43.64
CA LEU A 538 -15.88 5.85 -43.50
C LEU A 538 -14.75 6.55 -44.27
N SER A 539 -14.98 7.75 -44.80
CA SER A 539 -13.95 8.49 -45.54
C SER A 539 -12.81 8.95 -44.61
N LYS A 540 -11.57 8.87 -45.09
CA LYS A 540 -10.40 9.29 -44.30
C LYS A 540 -10.42 10.78 -43.98
N GLU A 541 -10.99 11.62 -44.86
CA GLU A 541 -11.18 13.05 -44.60
C GLU A 541 -12.12 13.30 -43.42
N LEU A 542 -13.24 12.56 -43.35
CA LEU A 542 -14.19 12.66 -42.25
C LEU A 542 -13.55 12.23 -40.94
N ILE A 543 -12.86 11.09 -40.92
CA ILE A 543 -12.16 10.59 -39.73
C ILE A 543 -11.10 11.58 -39.26
N LYS A 544 -10.27 12.08 -40.18
CA LYS A 544 -9.26 13.09 -39.87
C LYS A 544 -9.89 14.33 -39.22
N LYS A 545 -10.99 14.86 -39.78
CA LYS A 545 -11.70 16.01 -39.22
C LYS A 545 -12.22 15.72 -37.80
N ALA A 546 -12.80 14.53 -37.58
CA ALA A 546 -13.27 14.09 -36.27
C ALA A 546 -12.14 14.03 -35.23
N VAL A 547 -10.93 13.60 -35.61
CA VAL A 547 -9.76 13.55 -34.71
C VAL A 547 -9.36 14.95 -34.21
N TYR A 548 -9.34 15.97 -35.08
CA TYR A 548 -9.00 17.33 -34.65
C TYR A 548 -10.07 17.97 -33.76
N ILE A 549 -11.35 17.74 -34.07
CA ILE A 549 -12.46 18.20 -33.21
C ILE A 549 -12.32 17.57 -31.81
N ALA A 550 -12.01 16.28 -31.75
CA ALA A 550 -11.77 15.57 -30.51
C ALA A 550 -10.58 16.12 -29.72
N ASP A 551 -9.45 16.42 -30.37
CA ASP A 551 -8.28 17.00 -29.71
C ASP A 551 -8.56 18.41 -29.16
N GLU A 552 -9.28 19.24 -29.91
CA GLU A 552 -9.69 20.57 -29.45
C GLU A 552 -10.57 20.49 -28.19
N LYS A 553 -11.54 19.59 -28.18
CA LYS A 553 -12.41 19.33 -27.02
C LYS A 553 -11.64 18.82 -25.81
N GLN A 554 -10.70 17.90 -26.01
CA GLN A 554 -9.81 17.42 -24.96
C GLN A 554 -8.93 18.53 -24.38
N ASN A 555 -8.29 19.33 -25.23
CA ASN A 555 -7.45 20.45 -24.80
C ASN A 555 -8.26 21.51 -24.04
N THR A 556 -9.52 21.76 -24.45
CA THR A 556 -10.43 22.69 -23.78
C THR A 556 -10.79 22.20 -22.38
N PHE A 557 -11.11 20.91 -22.24
CA PHE A 557 -11.36 20.28 -20.94
C PHE A 557 -10.14 20.40 -20.00
N GLU A 558 -8.95 20.02 -20.46
CA GLU A 558 -7.73 20.06 -19.65
C GLU A 558 -7.36 21.48 -19.21
N LYS A 559 -7.44 22.46 -20.11
CA LYS A 559 -7.22 23.88 -19.77
C LYS A 559 -8.29 24.40 -18.80
N GLY A 560 -9.55 24.02 -19.02
CA GLY A 560 -10.66 24.39 -18.17
C GLY A 560 -10.47 23.93 -16.73
N LEU A 561 -9.99 22.70 -16.51
CA LEU A 561 -9.68 22.18 -15.18
C LEU A 561 -8.62 23.02 -14.46
N VAL A 562 -7.52 23.34 -15.14
CA VAL A 562 -6.42 24.12 -14.56
C VAL A 562 -6.87 25.55 -14.24
N GLU A 563 -7.60 26.20 -15.14
CA GLU A 563 -8.12 27.55 -14.89
C GLU A 563 -9.16 27.57 -13.77
N TYR A 564 -10.00 26.53 -13.65
CA TYR A 564 -10.91 26.38 -12.52
C TYR A 564 -10.14 26.21 -11.21
N GLY A 565 -9.14 25.34 -11.18
CA GLY A 565 -8.31 25.13 -9.99
C GLY A 565 -7.52 26.36 -9.57
N LYS A 566 -7.00 27.16 -10.50
CA LYS A 566 -6.38 28.48 -10.19
C LYS A 566 -7.35 29.41 -9.44
N ARG A 567 -8.62 29.47 -9.87
CA ARG A 567 -9.65 30.29 -9.21
C ARG A 567 -9.94 29.81 -7.79
N ILE A 568 -9.97 28.50 -7.57
CA ILE A 568 -10.18 27.90 -6.24
C ILE A 568 -8.96 28.15 -5.34
N MET A 569 -7.74 27.97 -5.86
CA MET A 569 -6.50 28.21 -5.10
C MET A 569 -6.32 29.68 -4.71
N ALA A 570 -6.85 30.61 -5.52
CA ALA A 570 -6.89 32.04 -5.19
C ALA A 570 -7.96 32.39 -4.15
N ASN A 571 -9.05 31.62 -4.06
CA ASN A 571 -10.20 31.87 -3.19
C ASN A 571 -10.52 30.62 -2.33
N LEU A 572 -9.56 30.20 -1.51
CA LEU A 572 -9.78 29.08 -0.60
C LEU A 572 -10.83 29.46 0.46
N PRO A 573 -11.85 28.61 0.71
CA PRO A 573 -12.85 28.87 1.73
C PRO A 573 -12.24 29.11 3.13
N GLU A 574 -12.77 30.07 3.88
CA GLU A 574 -12.38 30.29 5.27
C GLU A 574 -12.70 29.05 6.13
N ASN A 575 -11.82 28.72 7.09
CA ASN A 575 -11.93 27.55 7.97
C ASN A 575 -11.94 26.18 7.27
N CYS A 576 -11.47 26.07 6.03
CA CYS A 576 -11.23 24.77 5.38
C CYS A 576 -9.73 24.46 5.27
N ARG A 577 -9.41 23.17 5.32
CA ARG A 577 -8.04 22.70 5.11
C ARG A 577 -7.91 22.10 3.71
N PRO A 578 -7.10 22.67 2.80
CA PRO A 578 -6.95 22.12 1.46
C PRO A 578 -6.04 20.88 1.49
N VAL A 579 -6.53 19.80 0.89
CA VAL A 579 -5.82 18.53 0.77
C VAL A 579 -5.79 18.10 -0.69
N VAL A 580 -4.59 17.97 -1.25
CA VAL A 580 -4.38 17.46 -2.60
C VAL A 580 -4.49 15.94 -2.58
N ILE A 581 -5.35 15.39 -3.43
CA ILE A 581 -5.45 13.94 -3.60
C ILE A 581 -4.43 13.52 -4.66
N LEU A 582 -3.31 12.97 -4.18
CA LEU A 582 -2.27 12.39 -5.01
C LEU A 582 -2.77 11.02 -5.48
N GLY A 583 -3.14 10.89 -6.75
CA GLY A 583 -3.70 9.65 -7.27
C GLY A 583 -3.76 9.66 -8.79
N ARG A 584 -4.38 8.63 -9.38
CA ARG A 584 -4.74 8.66 -10.80
C ARG A 584 -6.19 9.10 -10.90
N PRO A 585 -6.60 9.91 -11.90
CA PRO A 585 -7.98 10.36 -11.98
C PRO A 585 -9.01 9.22 -11.95
N TYR A 586 -8.73 8.10 -12.62
CA TYR A 586 -9.58 6.91 -12.58
C TYR A 586 -9.63 6.19 -11.22
N ASN A 587 -8.68 6.46 -10.33
CA ASN A 587 -8.65 5.94 -8.98
C ASN A 587 -9.26 6.93 -7.98
N SER A 588 -8.89 8.21 -8.08
CA SER A 588 -9.27 9.25 -7.14
C SER A 588 -10.69 9.78 -7.35
N THR A 589 -11.27 9.62 -8.54
CA THR A 589 -12.59 10.18 -8.89
C THR A 589 -13.71 9.15 -8.90
N ASP A 590 -13.42 7.87 -9.14
CA ASP A 590 -14.42 6.82 -9.01
C ASP A 590 -14.78 6.62 -7.53
N THR A 591 -16.05 6.89 -7.20
CA THR A 591 -16.57 6.86 -5.82
C THR A 591 -16.54 5.48 -5.19
N HIS A 592 -16.56 4.42 -6.00
CA HIS A 592 -16.42 3.06 -5.50
C HIS A 592 -14.95 2.72 -5.24
N LEU A 593 -14.06 3.03 -6.20
CA LEU A 593 -12.62 2.76 -6.08
C LEU A 593 -11.95 3.57 -4.97
N ASN A 594 -12.44 4.78 -4.67
CA ASN A 594 -11.93 5.59 -3.58
C ASN A 594 -12.73 5.46 -2.27
N LEU A 595 -13.73 4.57 -2.22
CA LEU A 595 -14.62 4.39 -1.07
C LEU A 595 -15.26 5.69 -0.56
N ASN A 596 -15.77 6.55 -1.46
CA ASN A 596 -16.33 7.87 -1.15
C ASN A 596 -15.39 8.76 -0.30
N LEU A 597 -14.08 8.69 -0.56
CA LEU A 597 -13.07 9.48 0.17
C LEU A 597 -13.39 10.98 0.15
N THR A 598 -13.85 11.49 -0.99
CA THR A 598 -14.16 12.92 -1.17
C THR A 598 -15.22 13.40 -0.18
N GLU A 599 -16.34 12.68 -0.07
CA GLU A 599 -17.47 13.03 0.80
C GLU A 599 -17.05 12.99 2.28
N LYS A 600 -16.21 12.03 2.66
CA LYS A 600 -15.67 11.89 4.02
C LYS A 600 -14.71 13.02 4.38
N LEU A 601 -13.88 13.46 3.44
CA LEU A 601 -13.01 14.61 3.69
C LEU A 601 -13.85 15.89 3.87
N ILE A 602 -14.87 16.09 3.02
CA ILE A 602 -15.76 17.25 3.12
C ILE A 602 -16.53 17.27 4.45
N SER A 603 -16.99 16.10 4.97
CA SER A 603 -17.68 16.03 6.27
C SER A 603 -16.77 16.43 7.45
N GLN A 604 -15.46 16.43 7.26
CA GLN A 604 -14.44 16.82 8.23
C GLN A 604 -13.85 18.23 7.97
N ASN A 605 -14.57 19.08 7.21
CA ASN A 605 -14.15 20.45 6.84
C ASN A 605 -12.85 20.52 6.02
N ILE A 606 -12.57 19.49 5.22
CA ILE A 606 -11.43 19.45 4.30
C ILE A 606 -11.92 19.75 2.89
N LEU A 607 -11.13 20.52 2.14
CA LEU A 607 -11.34 20.71 0.70
C LEU A 607 -10.43 19.73 -0.08
N PRO A 608 -10.96 18.61 -0.60
CA PRO A 608 -10.19 17.68 -1.42
C PRO A 608 -10.00 18.24 -2.84
N ILE A 609 -8.75 18.37 -3.27
CA ILE A 609 -8.36 18.97 -4.56
C ILE A 609 -7.88 17.87 -5.52
N PRO A 610 -8.49 17.71 -6.71
CA PRO A 610 -7.99 16.85 -7.77
C PRO A 610 -6.65 17.36 -8.32
N LEU A 611 -5.68 16.46 -8.49
CA LEU A 611 -4.35 16.84 -8.96
C LEU A 611 -4.31 17.49 -10.35
N ASP A 612 -5.30 17.21 -11.20
CA ASP A 612 -5.37 17.71 -12.59
C ASP A 612 -6.14 19.04 -12.71
N MET A 613 -6.60 19.58 -11.58
CA MET A 613 -7.00 20.99 -11.45
C MET A 613 -5.83 21.88 -11.03
N LEU A 614 -4.71 21.32 -10.57
CA LEU A 614 -3.54 22.10 -10.17
C LEU A 614 -2.68 22.47 -11.38
N ASP A 615 -2.10 23.68 -11.34
CA ASP A 615 -1.08 24.11 -12.29
C ASP A 615 0.28 23.51 -11.87
N LEU A 616 0.54 22.29 -12.33
CA LEU A 616 1.69 21.50 -11.90
C LEU A 616 2.96 21.85 -12.70
N PRO A 617 4.08 22.17 -12.03
CA PRO A 617 5.36 22.44 -12.69
C PRO A 617 6.04 21.13 -13.11
N ILE A 618 5.44 20.36 -14.01
CA ILE A 618 5.93 19.01 -14.40
C ILE A 618 7.39 19.04 -14.91
N HIS A 619 7.84 20.14 -15.50
CA HIS A 619 9.23 20.30 -15.95
C HIS A 619 10.26 20.21 -14.81
N SER A 620 9.86 20.52 -13.57
CA SER A 620 10.74 20.46 -12.39
C SER A 620 11.19 19.04 -12.04
N ILE A 621 10.42 18.03 -12.43
CA ILE A 621 10.77 16.63 -12.15
C ILE A 621 11.69 16.03 -13.21
N TYR A 622 11.82 16.60 -14.41
CA TYR A 622 12.63 16.02 -15.48
C TYR A 622 14.13 15.96 -15.17
N GLY A 623 14.61 16.79 -14.24
CA GLY A 623 15.99 16.72 -13.74
C GLY A 623 16.22 15.55 -12.77
N ASN A 624 15.31 15.40 -11.80
CA ASN A 624 15.46 14.48 -10.67
C ASN A 624 14.89 13.08 -10.95
N TYR A 625 13.81 13.01 -11.72
CA TYR A 625 13.11 11.79 -12.11
C TYR A 625 13.03 11.69 -13.63
N ARG A 626 14.19 11.83 -14.30
CA ARG A 626 14.32 12.00 -15.77
C ARG A 626 13.54 10.98 -16.60
N ASN A 627 13.42 9.74 -16.11
CA ASN A 627 12.73 8.65 -16.77
C ASN A 627 11.44 8.25 -16.05
N MET A 628 10.73 9.19 -15.43
CA MET A 628 9.34 8.95 -15.03
C MET A 628 8.45 8.94 -16.28
N TYR A 629 8.45 7.84 -17.03
CA TYR A 629 7.69 7.66 -18.28
C TYR A 629 6.19 7.45 -18.07
N TRP A 630 5.70 7.36 -16.83
CA TRP A 630 4.28 7.28 -16.53
C TRP A 630 3.69 8.69 -16.38
N PRO A 631 2.82 9.18 -17.29
CA PRO A 631 2.33 10.56 -17.23
C PRO A 631 1.59 10.90 -15.93
N ASN A 632 0.82 9.96 -15.38
CA ASN A 632 0.19 10.17 -14.08
C ASN A 632 1.22 10.13 -12.93
N GLY A 633 2.29 9.34 -13.05
CA GLY A 633 3.40 9.35 -12.08
C GLY A 633 4.13 10.69 -12.07
N GLN A 634 4.34 11.29 -13.25
CA GLN A 634 4.89 12.64 -13.37
C GLN A 634 4.04 13.67 -12.62
N LYS A 635 2.71 13.65 -12.83
CA LYS A 635 1.79 14.56 -12.14
C LYS A 635 1.77 14.34 -10.62
N ILE A 636 1.78 13.08 -10.17
CA ILE A 636 1.77 12.75 -8.72
C ILE A 636 3.03 13.30 -8.03
N ILE A 637 4.22 13.12 -8.62
CA ILE A 637 5.48 13.64 -8.05
C ILE A 637 5.52 15.17 -8.10
N ALA A 638 5.12 15.78 -9.22
CA ALA A 638 5.06 17.24 -9.33
C ALA A 638 4.08 17.86 -8.31
N ALA A 639 2.94 17.20 -8.08
CA ALA A 639 1.98 17.61 -7.06
C ALA A 639 2.54 17.46 -5.64
N ALA A 640 3.30 16.39 -5.35
CA ALA A 640 3.98 16.25 -4.06
C ALA A 640 5.03 17.34 -3.84
N GLN A 641 5.82 17.70 -4.86
CA GLN A 641 6.75 18.83 -4.79
C GLN A 641 6.04 20.16 -4.53
N LEU A 642 4.89 20.39 -5.16
CA LEU A 642 4.06 21.58 -4.90
C LEU A 642 3.52 21.59 -3.46
N VAL A 643 3.02 20.45 -2.96
CA VAL A 643 2.54 20.32 -1.58
C VAL A 643 3.66 20.51 -0.57
N ALA A 644 4.87 20.03 -0.85
CA ALA A 644 6.03 20.25 0.01
C ALA A 644 6.41 21.74 0.12
N GLN A 645 6.25 22.50 -0.96
CA GLN A 645 6.59 23.92 -1.03
C GLN A 645 5.50 24.84 -0.45
N ASP A 646 4.22 24.52 -0.63
CA ASP A 646 3.10 25.34 -0.13
C ASP A 646 2.63 24.84 1.25
N GLU A 647 2.90 25.61 2.29
CA GLU A 647 2.54 25.27 3.67
C GLU A 647 1.03 25.10 3.88
N ARG A 648 0.20 25.75 3.06
CA ARG A 648 -1.26 25.68 3.17
C ARG A 648 -1.79 24.31 2.74
N LEU A 649 -1.09 23.65 1.81
CA LEU A 649 -1.53 22.39 1.20
C LEU A 649 -1.14 21.19 2.07
N ASN A 650 -1.97 20.16 2.10
CA ASN A 650 -1.65 18.85 2.68
C ASN A 650 -1.91 17.77 1.61
N ALA A 651 -1.48 16.51 1.84
CA ALA A 651 -1.65 15.45 0.85
C ALA A 651 -2.32 14.19 1.41
N VAL A 652 -3.18 13.59 0.59
CA VAL A 652 -3.63 12.21 0.73
C VAL A 652 -3.22 11.47 -0.55
N TYR A 653 -2.37 10.46 -0.42
CA TYR A 653 -1.97 9.59 -1.52
C TYR A 653 -2.88 8.36 -1.59
N ILE A 654 -3.62 8.22 -2.69
CA ILE A 654 -4.48 7.07 -2.96
C ILE A 654 -3.85 6.16 -4.02
N SER A 655 -3.62 4.92 -3.61
CA SER A 655 -3.02 3.84 -4.43
C SER A 655 -3.92 2.60 -4.43
N ASN A 656 -3.58 1.61 -5.25
CA ASN A 656 -4.27 0.32 -5.25
C ASN A 656 -3.30 -0.79 -4.89
N PHE A 657 -3.79 -1.82 -4.22
CA PHE A 657 -3.05 -3.06 -4.06
C PHE A 657 -2.62 -3.61 -5.43
N ARG A 658 -1.47 -4.28 -5.47
CA ARG A 658 -0.80 -4.77 -6.71
C ARG A 658 -0.42 -3.69 -7.74
N CYS A 659 -0.66 -2.40 -7.50
CA CYS A 659 -0.33 -1.35 -8.47
C CYS A 659 1.17 -1.30 -8.78
N GLY A 660 1.53 -1.61 -10.02
CA GLY A 660 2.92 -1.68 -10.44
C GLY A 660 3.68 -0.35 -10.32
N PRO A 661 3.21 0.75 -10.94
CA PRO A 661 3.87 2.05 -10.79
C PRO A 661 3.98 2.54 -9.35
N ASP A 662 2.94 2.32 -8.52
CA ASP A 662 2.92 2.80 -7.14
C ASP A 662 3.94 2.08 -6.24
N SER A 663 4.39 0.88 -6.63
CA SER A 663 5.54 0.22 -5.96
C SER A 663 6.85 1.02 -6.03
N PHE A 664 6.98 1.97 -6.95
CA PHE A 664 8.12 2.89 -7.04
C PHE A 664 7.76 4.32 -6.65
N ILE A 665 6.61 4.82 -7.12
CA ILE A 665 6.17 6.19 -6.82
C ILE A 665 6.05 6.42 -5.30
N TRP A 666 5.64 5.40 -4.53
CA TRP A 666 5.62 5.47 -3.07
C TRP A 666 6.94 5.94 -2.45
N HIS A 667 8.08 5.39 -2.91
CA HIS A 667 9.41 5.78 -2.42
C HIS A 667 9.79 7.21 -2.76
N TYR A 668 9.25 7.74 -3.86
CA TYR A 668 9.52 9.12 -4.27
C TYR A 668 8.62 10.10 -3.50
N ILE A 669 7.37 9.75 -3.27
CA ILE A 669 6.43 10.60 -2.51
C ILE A 669 6.83 10.70 -1.04
N THR A 670 7.28 9.60 -0.44
CA THR A 670 7.82 9.58 0.93
C THR A 670 9.06 10.46 1.08
N GLU A 671 9.94 10.50 0.08
CA GLU A 671 11.08 11.43 0.07
C GLU A 671 10.65 12.88 -0.20
N GLU A 672 9.80 13.16 -1.19
CA GLU A 672 9.40 14.54 -1.53
C GLU A 672 8.58 15.21 -0.41
N LEU A 673 7.76 14.44 0.31
CA LEU A 673 6.96 14.93 1.44
C LEU A 673 7.65 14.70 2.78
N LYS A 674 8.93 14.32 2.80
CA LYS A 674 9.65 14.05 4.05
C LYS A 674 9.67 15.30 4.94
N GLY A 675 9.19 15.15 6.18
CA GLY A 675 9.00 16.25 7.11
C GLY A 675 7.62 16.92 7.06
N LYS A 676 6.74 16.49 6.15
CA LYS A 676 5.33 16.92 6.10
C LYS A 676 4.42 15.69 6.13
N PRO A 677 3.57 15.53 7.18
CA PRO A 677 2.69 14.39 7.25
C PRO A 677 1.75 14.33 6.04
N PHE A 678 1.55 13.12 5.54
CA PHE A 678 0.58 12.83 4.49
C PHE A 678 -0.03 11.45 4.74
N LEU A 679 -1.26 11.26 4.29
CA LEU A 679 -1.96 9.99 4.49
C LEU A 679 -1.83 9.10 3.26
N HIS A 680 -1.41 7.84 3.45
CA HIS A 680 -1.43 6.83 2.38
C HIS A 680 -2.64 5.91 2.53
N LEU A 681 -3.52 5.94 1.54
CA LEU A 681 -4.64 5.02 1.40
C LEU A 681 -4.35 4.04 0.26
N GLU A 682 -4.29 2.76 0.60
CA GLU A 682 -4.23 1.67 -0.36
C GLU A 682 -5.58 0.95 -0.33
N VAL A 683 -6.21 0.84 -1.51
CA VAL A 683 -7.52 0.22 -1.70
C VAL A 683 -7.37 -1.09 -2.50
N ASP A 684 -8.21 -2.06 -2.16
CA ASP A 684 -8.38 -3.35 -2.82
C ASP A 684 -9.87 -3.74 -2.89
N GLU A 685 -10.16 -4.88 -3.49
CA GLU A 685 -11.51 -5.45 -3.65
C GLU A 685 -12.21 -5.78 -2.31
N HIS A 686 -11.44 -5.91 -1.22
CA HIS A 686 -11.91 -6.30 0.12
C HIS A 686 -11.96 -5.12 1.10
N SER A 687 -11.57 -3.92 0.67
CA SER A 687 -11.35 -2.79 1.56
C SER A 687 -12.64 -2.36 2.25
N ALA A 688 -12.58 -2.27 3.59
CA ALA A 688 -13.70 -1.89 4.45
C ALA A 688 -13.69 -0.39 4.78
N ASP A 689 -14.88 0.19 4.89
CA ASP A 689 -15.11 1.63 5.04
C ASP A 689 -14.65 2.21 6.39
N ALA A 690 -14.90 1.47 7.48
CA ALA A 690 -14.62 1.90 8.85
C ALA A 690 -13.13 2.16 9.12
N GLY A 691 -12.24 1.41 8.45
CA GLY A 691 -10.80 1.62 8.55
C GLY A 691 -10.33 2.94 7.92
N MET A 692 -11.05 3.43 6.89
CA MET A 692 -10.68 4.66 6.18
C MET A 692 -10.96 5.91 7.01
N VAL A 693 -12.13 6.00 7.65
CA VAL A 693 -12.50 7.18 8.48
C VAL A 693 -11.51 7.35 9.62
N THR A 694 -11.18 6.26 10.31
CA THR A 694 -10.20 6.27 11.41
C THR A 694 -8.83 6.78 10.96
N ARG A 695 -8.37 6.39 9.75
CA ARG A 695 -7.11 6.90 9.17
C ARG A 695 -7.17 8.39 8.82
N ILE A 696 -8.32 8.88 8.32
CA ILE A 696 -8.52 10.30 8.03
C ILE A 696 -8.49 11.12 9.33
N GLU A 697 -9.20 10.67 10.38
CA GLU A 697 -9.22 11.34 11.68
C GLU A 697 -7.82 11.41 12.29
N ALA A 698 -7.09 10.28 12.32
CA ALA A 698 -5.72 10.23 12.81
C ALA A 698 -4.77 11.13 11.99
N PHE A 699 -4.96 11.19 10.67
CA PHE A 699 -4.22 12.10 9.80
C PHE A 699 -4.44 13.57 10.19
N LEU A 700 -5.70 13.99 10.37
CA LEU A 700 -6.01 15.37 10.75
C LEU A 700 -5.43 15.75 12.11
N GLU A 701 -5.36 14.80 13.04
CA GLU A 701 -4.71 15.03 14.34
C GLU A 701 -3.20 15.14 14.21
N SER A 702 -2.56 14.29 13.40
CA SER A 702 -1.12 14.40 13.13
C SER A 702 -0.73 15.76 12.53
N LEU A 703 -1.60 16.33 11.68
CA LEU A 703 -1.40 17.66 11.12
C LEU A 703 -1.42 18.74 12.19
N LYS A 704 -2.34 18.66 13.16
CA LYS A 704 -2.37 19.58 14.31
C LYS A 704 -1.14 19.43 15.19
N GLY A 705 -0.64 18.21 15.37
CA GLY A 705 0.59 17.94 16.12
C GLY A 705 1.82 18.57 15.46
N VAL A 706 1.95 18.47 14.13
CA VAL A 706 3.07 19.09 13.41
C VAL A 706 3.00 20.63 13.41
N GLU A 707 1.81 21.23 13.38
CA GLU A 707 1.65 22.69 13.51
C GLU A 707 2.18 23.22 14.86
N GLN A 708 2.19 22.40 15.90
CA GLN A 708 2.66 22.77 17.24
C GLN A 708 4.17 22.58 17.42
N ASN A 709 4.84 21.89 16.49
CA ASN A 709 6.26 21.55 16.57
C ASN A 709 7.12 22.40 15.61
N HIS A 710 8.36 22.67 16.00
CA HIS A 710 9.31 23.35 15.11
C HIS A 710 9.67 22.47 13.90
N LYS A 711 9.60 23.05 12.69
CA LYS A 711 10.02 22.37 11.46
C LYS A 711 11.51 22.05 11.53
N LYS A 712 11.84 20.76 11.52
CA LYS A 712 13.21 20.31 11.29
C LYS A 712 13.55 20.51 9.82
N LYS A 713 14.77 20.99 9.53
CA LYS A 713 15.32 20.89 8.18
C LYS A 713 15.50 19.42 7.87
N VAL A 714 14.94 18.99 6.74
CA VAL A 714 15.02 17.62 6.27
C VAL A 714 15.74 17.62 4.93
N ASP A 715 16.75 16.78 4.80
CA ASP A 715 17.41 16.54 3.53
C ASP A 715 16.53 15.61 2.68
N ILE A 716 16.09 16.15 1.54
CA ILE A 716 15.29 15.44 0.54
C ILE A 716 16.24 14.74 -0.42
N LEU A 717 16.17 13.41 -0.47
CA LEU A 717 17.00 12.63 -1.38
C LEU A 717 16.27 12.47 -2.71
N ARG A 718 16.87 13.03 -3.76
CA ARG A 718 16.38 12.90 -5.13
C ARG A 718 17.37 12.11 -5.97
N PRO A 719 16.92 11.29 -6.93
CA PRO A 719 17.84 10.59 -7.80
C PRO A 719 18.68 11.61 -8.59
N ARG A 720 19.99 11.47 -8.53
CA ARG A 720 20.90 12.14 -9.46
C ARG A 720 21.06 11.29 -10.73
N PRO A 721 21.16 11.89 -11.93
CA PRO A 721 21.45 11.16 -13.16
C PRO A 721 22.71 10.30 -13.01
N GLY A 722 22.58 8.99 -13.19
CA GLY A 722 23.74 8.11 -13.27
C GLY A 722 24.55 8.37 -14.54
N ILE A 723 25.83 8.02 -14.52
CA ILE A 723 26.69 8.09 -15.70
C ILE A 723 26.30 7.00 -16.71
N ALA A 724 26.27 7.32 -18.00
CA ALA A 724 25.95 6.35 -19.04
C ALA A 724 27.14 5.41 -19.34
N SER A 725 28.36 5.95 -19.25
CA SER A 725 29.61 5.23 -19.47
C SER A 725 30.37 5.01 -18.15
N PRO A 726 30.91 3.82 -17.91
CA PRO A 726 31.76 3.55 -16.75
C PRO A 726 33.09 4.30 -16.84
N THR A 727 33.67 4.60 -15.68
CA THR A 727 35.01 5.18 -15.54
C THR A 727 36.06 4.09 -15.38
N THR A 728 37.29 4.34 -15.85
CA THR A 728 38.37 3.32 -15.88
C THR A 728 38.99 3.03 -14.52
N ASP A 729 38.81 3.92 -13.55
CA ASP A 729 39.35 3.80 -12.19
C ASP A 729 38.44 3.00 -11.23
N ARG A 730 37.27 2.54 -11.71
CA ARG A 730 36.28 1.80 -10.95
C ARG A 730 36.05 0.40 -11.50
N VAL A 731 35.61 -0.52 -10.64
CA VAL A 731 35.10 -1.84 -11.07
C VAL A 731 33.60 -1.74 -11.34
N LEU A 732 33.16 -2.16 -12.51
CA LEU A 732 31.75 -2.28 -12.84
C LEU A 732 31.19 -3.65 -12.43
N TYR A 733 30.33 -3.67 -11.42
CA TYR A 733 29.65 -4.87 -10.95
C TYR A 733 28.34 -5.08 -11.71
N PHE A 734 28.23 -6.21 -12.39
CA PHE A 734 26.98 -6.69 -12.99
C PHE A 734 26.20 -7.50 -11.96
N PRO A 735 24.91 -7.20 -11.72
CA PRO A 735 24.09 -8.08 -10.91
C PRO A 735 23.91 -9.43 -11.60
N TYR A 736 23.93 -10.52 -10.84
CA TYR A 736 23.55 -11.82 -11.36
C TYR A 736 22.06 -11.82 -11.70
N MET A 737 21.72 -11.78 -12.99
CA MET A 737 20.35 -11.99 -13.48
C MET A 737 20.15 -13.44 -13.92
N ASN A 738 21.15 -13.96 -14.63
CA ASN A 738 21.33 -15.35 -15.01
C ASN A 738 22.80 -15.54 -15.42
N ASP A 739 23.19 -16.76 -15.77
CA ASP A 739 24.56 -17.10 -16.18
C ASP A 739 25.04 -16.38 -17.47
N CYS A 740 24.15 -15.76 -18.26
CA CYS A 740 24.55 -14.90 -19.38
C CYS A 740 25.29 -13.65 -18.91
N ALA A 741 25.09 -13.21 -17.66
CA ALA A 741 25.79 -12.07 -17.08
C ALA A 741 27.32 -12.21 -17.17
N TYR A 742 27.85 -13.43 -17.02
CA TYR A 742 29.29 -13.72 -17.19
C TYR A 742 29.76 -13.40 -18.61
N LEU A 743 28.99 -13.78 -19.62
CA LEU A 743 29.33 -13.54 -21.02
C LEU A 743 29.20 -12.05 -21.41
N ILE A 744 28.21 -11.35 -20.85
CA ILE A 744 28.05 -9.90 -21.05
C ILE A 744 29.19 -9.13 -20.38
N SER A 745 29.56 -9.49 -19.15
CA SER A 745 30.72 -8.90 -18.46
C SER A 745 32.02 -9.18 -19.22
N ALA A 746 32.25 -10.40 -19.69
CA ALA A 746 33.40 -10.73 -20.55
C ALA A 746 33.43 -9.91 -21.84
N THR A 747 32.26 -9.69 -22.46
CA THR A 747 32.16 -8.82 -23.64
C THR A 747 32.53 -7.37 -23.31
N ALA A 748 32.12 -6.86 -22.15
CA ALA A 748 32.52 -5.54 -21.67
C ALA A 748 34.04 -5.46 -21.41
N ARG A 749 34.64 -6.49 -20.81
CA ARG A 749 36.11 -6.61 -20.63
C ARG A 749 36.86 -6.59 -21.97
N SER A 750 36.33 -7.27 -22.99
CA SER A 750 36.89 -7.24 -24.37
C SER A 750 36.86 -5.85 -25.04
N CYS A 751 36.13 -4.90 -24.44
CA CYS A 751 36.01 -3.51 -24.85
C CYS A 751 36.74 -2.54 -23.89
N GLY A 752 37.54 -3.06 -22.95
CA GLY A 752 38.35 -2.27 -22.02
C GLY A 752 37.66 -1.87 -20.73
N ILE A 753 36.48 -2.41 -20.42
CA ILE A 753 35.76 -2.12 -19.17
C ILE A 753 36.13 -3.13 -18.10
N ARG A 754 36.75 -2.67 -17.01
CA ARG A 754 37.00 -3.50 -15.82
C ARG A 754 35.66 -3.85 -15.18
N SER A 755 35.26 -5.12 -15.26
CA SER A 755 33.95 -5.56 -14.75
C SER A 755 33.97 -6.96 -14.17
N GLU A 756 33.07 -7.17 -13.21
CA GLU A 756 32.87 -8.43 -12.48
C GLU A 756 31.37 -8.72 -12.36
N VAL A 757 31.01 -10.00 -12.25
CA VAL A 757 29.62 -10.41 -11.99
C VAL A 757 29.47 -10.73 -10.51
N LEU A 758 28.46 -10.16 -9.87
CA LEU A 758 28.14 -10.48 -8.49
C LEU A 758 27.70 -11.96 -8.37
N PRO A 759 27.94 -12.63 -7.24
CA PRO A 759 27.49 -14.01 -7.05
C PRO A 759 25.98 -14.19 -7.23
N LYS A 760 25.56 -15.41 -7.54
CA LYS A 760 24.15 -15.80 -7.51
C LYS A 760 23.56 -15.50 -6.13
N GLN A 761 22.37 -14.90 -6.12
CA GLN A 761 21.71 -14.50 -4.87
C GLN A 761 21.47 -15.69 -3.95
N THR A 762 21.78 -15.49 -2.67
CA THR A 762 21.48 -16.40 -1.57
C THR A 762 20.27 -15.90 -0.77
N ASP A 763 19.79 -16.68 0.20
CA ASP A 763 18.70 -16.24 1.09
C ASP A 763 19.09 -15.00 1.92
N GLU A 764 20.38 -14.79 2.16
CA GLU A 764 20.90 -13.59 2.80
C GLU A 764 20.73 -12.36 1.90
N ASP A 765 21.05 -12.46 0.61
CA ASP A 765 20.84 -11.39 -0.37
C ASP A 765 19.35 -11.02 -0.44
N LEU A 766 18.47 -12.03 -0.48
CA LEU A 766 17.03 -11.80 -0.50
C LEU A 766 16.53 -11.13 0.78
N ALA A 767 17.03 -11.51 1.95
CA ALA A 767 16.68 -10.87 3.21
C ALA A 767 17.13 -9.41 3.24
N LEU A 768 18.35 -9.13 2.77
CA LEU A 768 18.88 -7.77 2.69
C LEU A 768 18.11 -6.90 1.69
N GLY A 769 17.77 -7.45 0.52
CA GLY A 769 16.94 -6.76 -0.46
C GLY A 769 15.54 -6.45 0.07
N ARG A 770 14.92 -7.38 0.80
CA ARG A 770 13.60 -7.18 1.43
C ARG A 770 13.62 -6.12 2.52
N LYS A 771 14.73 -6.01 3.27
CA LYS A 771 14.89 -4.99 4.31
C LYS A 771 14.74 -3.56 3.78
N TYR A 772 15.19 -3.32 2.54
CA TYR A 772 15.21 -1.97 1.96
C TYR A 772 14.11 -1.73 0.92
N THR A 773 13.33 -2.74 0.55
CA THR A 773 12.24 -2.64 -0.44
C THR A 773 10.88 -2.78 0.24
N SER A 774 9.80 -2.31 -0.39
CA SER A 774 8.45 -2.48 0.16
C SER A 774 7.88 -3.90 -0.05
N SER A 775 8.62 -4.74 -0.78
CA SER A 775 8.19 -6.03 -1.31
C SER A 775 6.99 -5.95 -2.28
N LYS A 776 6.69 -4.74 -2.78
CA LYS A 776 5.68 -4.51 -3.84
C LYS A 776 6.33 -4.41 -5.23
N GLU A 777 7.64 -4.18 -5.26
CA GLU A 777 8.48 -4.16 -6.44
C GLU A 777 8.60 -5.57 -7.04
N CYS A 778 9.03 -5.69 -8.29
CA CYS A 778 9.22 -7.01 -8.90
C CYS A 778 10.35 -7.77 -8.19
N PHE A 779 10.26 -9.09 -8.14
CA PHE A 779 11.28 -9.94 -7.51
C PHE A 779 12.73 -9.63 -7.96
N PRO A 780 13.02 -9.36 -9.24
CA PRO A 780 14.36 -8.94 -9.66
C PRO A 780 14.88 -7.69 -8.94
N MET A 781 14.02 -6.74 -8.57
CA MET A 781 14.41 -5.56 -7.80
C MET A 781 14.94 -5.94 -6.42
N ILE A 782 14.28 -6.90 -5.76
CA ILE A 782 14.69 -7.40 -4.45
C ILE A 782 16.06 -8.08 -4.57
N CYS A 783 16.24 -8.92 -5.60
CA CYS A 783 17.50 -9.61 -5.86
C CYS A 783 18.66 -8.65 -6.10
N THR A 784 18.50 -7.67 -7.00
CA THR A 784 19.57 -6.73 -7.35
C THR A 784 19.90 -5.79 -6.20
N THR A 785 18.88 -5.30 -5.47
CA THR A 785 19.08 -4.50 -4.25
C THR A 785 19.90 -5.29 -3.22
N GLY A 786 19.52 -6.54 -2.96
CA GLY A 786 20.23 -7.43 -2.05
C GLY A 786 21.71 -7.58 -2.41
N SER A 787 21.99 -7.95 -3.66
CA SER A 787 23.37 -8.13 -4.13
C SER A 787 24.21 -6.85 -4.07
N PHE A 788 23.62 -5.69 -4.41
CA PHE A 788 24.33 -4.41 -4.38
C PHE A 788 24.67 -3.99 -2.95
N ILE A 789 23.70 -4.06 -2.03
CA ILE A 789 23.95 -3.70 -0.63
C ILE A 789 24.91 -4.70 0.02
N LYS A 790 24.78 -6.00 -0.26
CA LYS A 790 25.71 -7.01 0.27
C LYS A 790 27.14 -6.69 -0.15
N LYS A 791 27.35 -6.36 -1.43
CA LYS A 791 28.66 -5.99 -1.96
C LYS A 791 29.20 -4.69 -1.36
N LEU A 792 28.34 -3.70 -1.09
CA LEU A 792 28.73 -2.44 -0.43
C LEU A 792 29.06 -2.60 1.07
N LEU A 793 28.55 -3.65 1.71
CA LEU A 793 28.81 -3.96 3.12
C LEU A 793 29.99 -4.93 3.33
N GLU A 794 30.61 -5.43 2.26
CA GLU A 794 31.76 -6.33 2.38
C GLU A 794 32.94 -5.63 3.08
N PRO A 795 33.57 -6.26 4.09
CA PRO A 795 34.70 -5.65 4.80
C PRO A 795 35.85 -5.30 3.84
N GLY A 796 36.34 -4.06 3.94
CA GLY A 796 37.48 -3.58 3.13
C GLY A 796 37.13 -3.08 1.73
N THR A 797 35.84 -2.96 1.37
CA THR A 797 35.44 -2.31 0.11
C THR A 797 35.49 -0.79 0.22
N ASP A 798 35.95 -0.13 -0.86
CA ASP A 798 35.95 1.32 -1.02
C ASP A 798 34.86 1.74 -2.02
N PRO A 799 33.72 2.32 -1.57
CA PRO A 799 32.63 2.75 -2.44
C PRO A 799 33.06 3.66 -3.60
N SER A 800 34.10 4.48 -3.43
CA SER A 800 34.59 5.39 -4.47
C SER A 800 35.14 4.66 -5.70
N LYS A 801 35.54 3.38 -5.53
CA LYS A 801 36.08 2.50 -6.58
C LYS A 801 35.05 1.55 -7.18
N MET A 802 33.77 1.72 -6.84
CA MET A 802 32.71 0.79 -7.19
C MET A 802 31.67 1.45 -8.10
N SER A 803 31.35 0.76 -9.18
CA SER A 803 30.26 1.11 -10.09
C SER A 803 29.30 -0.07 -10.19
N PHE A 804 27.99 0.18 -10.22
CA PHE A 804 26.98 -0.87 -10.33
C PHE A 804 26.19 -0.73 -11.63
N PHE A 805 26.05 -1.82 -12.38
CA PHE A 805 25.31 -1.84 -13.64
C PHE A 805 23.81 -1.93 -13.36
N MET A 806 23.09 -0.82 -13.57
CA MET A 806 21.63 -0.78 -13.51
C MET A 806 21.12 0.08 -14.66
N PRO A 807 20.90 -0.50 -15.85
CA PRO A 807 20.63 0.26 -17.05
C PRO A 807 19.32 1.01 -16.95
N ASP A 808 19.24 2.09 -17.72
CA ASP A 808 18.04 2.91 -17.82
C ASP A 808 17.11 2.35 -18.91
N HIS A 809 15.80 2.58 -18.75
CA HIS A 809 14.82 2.11 -19.72
C HIS A 809 13.64 3.08 -19.85
N ASN A 810 13.31 3.43 -21.08
CA ASN A 810 12.25 4.38 -21.41
C ASN A 810 10.99 3.67 -21.94
N GLY A 811 10.49 2.70 -21.17
CA GLY A 811 9.36 1.86 -21.56
C GLY A 811 8.44 1.54 -20.39
N PRO A 812 7.24 0.98 -20.61
CA PRO A 812 6.16 0.96 -19.61
C PRO A 812 6.43 0.10 -18.36
N CYS A 813 7.41 -0.80 -18.44
CA CYS A 813 7.84 -1.69 -17.37
C CYS A 813 8.28 -0.91 -16.12
N ARG A 814 8.44 -1.55 -14.96
CA ARG A 814 9.02 -0.91 -13.76
C ARG A 814 10.55 -0.78 -13.82
N PHE A 815 11.19 -1.50 -14.75
CA PHE A 815 12.65 -1.65 -14.83
C PHE A 815 13.42 -0.32 -14.90
N GLY A 816 12.92 0.66 -15.67
CA GLY A 816 13.55 1.98 -15.77
C GLY A 816 13.58 2.77 -14.46
N GLN A 817 12.82 2.35 -13.44
CA GLN A 817 12.83 2.96 -12.11
C GLN A 817 13.86 2.36 -11.15
N TYR A 818 14.52 1.25 -11.50
CA TYR A 818 15.42 0.54 -10.58
C TYR A 818 16.62 1.42 -10.21
N ASN A 819 17.27 2.02 -11.21
CA ASN A 819 18.43 2.89 -10.98
C ASN A 819 18.07 4.12 -10.12
N HIS A 820 16.88 4.69 -10.32
CA HIS A 820 16.41 5.84 -9.55
C HIS A 820 16.24 5.49 -8.07
N PHE A 821 15.59 4.36 -7.78
CA PHE A 821 15.45 3.87 -6.42
C PHE A 821 16.81 3.51 -5.80
N HIS A 822 17.68 2.79 -6.52
CA HIS A 822 19.00 2.42 -6.00
C HIS A 822 19.85 3.65 -5.67
N ARG A 823 19.74 4.74 -6.44
CA ARG A 823 20.44 5.98 -6.15
C ARG A 823 19.99 6.58 -4.81
N ILE A 824 18.67 6.71 -4.61
CA ILE A 824 18.10 7.18 -3.35
C ILE A 824 18.54 6.29 -2.20
N LEU A 825 18.51 4.96 -2.37
CA LEU A 825 18.91 4.00 -1.35
C LEU A 825 20.41 4.11 -1.00
N PHE A 826 21.28 4.21 -2.00
CA PHE A 826 22.72 4.38 -1.77
C PHE A 826 22.99 5.66 -0.99
N ASP A 827 22.34 6.77 -1.37
CA ASP A 827 22.48 8.04 -0.66
C ASP A 827 21.93 7.96 0.77
N ARG A 828 20.80 7.29 0.97
CA ARG A 828 20.19 7.08 2.30
C ARG A 828 21.11 6.27 3.23
N LEU A 829 21.88 5.34 2.68
CA LEU A 829 22.84 4.50 3.42
C LEU A 829 24.24 5.12 3.54
N GLY A 830 24.45 6.33 3.01
CA GLY A 830 25.74 7.03 3.05
C GLY A 830 26.74 6.60 1.97
N PHE A 831 26.35 5.75 1.01
CA PHE A 831 27.17 5.31 -0.12
C PHE A 831 27.10 6.29 -1.30
N HIS A 832 27.37 7.59 -1.02
CA HIS A 832 27.28 8.66 -2.02
C HIS A 832 28.28 8.48 -3.19
N GLU A 833 29.45 7.91 -2.90
CA GLU A 833 30.55 7.74 -3.84
C GLU A 833 30.44 6.49 -4.73
N ALA A 834 29.62 5.52 -4.34
CA ALA A 834 29.30 4.37 -5.18
C ALA A 834 28.45 4.83 -6.37
N GLU A 835 28.87 4.52 -7.60
CA GLU A 835 28.24 5.06 -8.80
C GLU A 835 27.30 4.05 -9.47
N LEU A 836 26.24 4.55 -10.13
CA LEU A 836 25.34 3.72 -10.94
C LEU A 836 25.61 4.00 -12.42
N VAL A 837 25.98 2.95 -13.15
CA VAL A 837 26.17 3.01 -14.60
C VAL A 837 24.85 2.66 -15.26
N THR A 838 24.25 3.65 -15.94
CA THR A 838 22.85 3.67 -16.38
C THR A 838 22.71 3.89 -17.90
N PRO A 839 23.31 3.03 -18.76
CA PRO A 839 23.15 3.18 -20.21
C PRO A 839 21.68 2.98 -20.60
N SER A 840 21.20 3.70 -21.60
CA SER A 840 19.78 3.71 -22.01
C SER A 840 19.53 2.82 -23.23
N ASN A 841 18.31 2.29 -23.35
CA ASN A 841 17.84 1.70 -24.60
C ASN A 841 17.70 2.74 -25.73
N ASP A 842 17.62 4.03 -25.41
CA ASP A 842 17.54 5.11 -26.40
C ASP A 842 18.81 5.17 -27.29
N SER A 843 19.97 4.81 -26.72
CA SER A 843 21.25 4.68 -27.42
C SER A 843 21.60 3.22 -27.75
N SER A 844 20.64 2.30 -27.63
CA SER A 844 20.87 0.85 -27.76
C SER A 844 22.02 0.34 -26.86
N TYR A 845 22.16 0.92 -25.67
CA TYR A 845 23.18 0.60 -24.66
C TYR A 845 24.63 0.82 -25.09
N GLU A 846 24.87 1.58 -26.17
CA GLU A 846 26.22 1.78 -26.69
C GLU A 846 27.13 2.58 -25.76
N ASP A 847 26.51 3.44 -24.96
CA ASP A 847 27.18 4.28 -23.98
C ASP A 847 27.99 3.47 -22.96
N LEU A 848 27.63 2.21 -22.71
CA LEU A 848 28.35 1.33 -21.79
C LEU A 848 29.84 1.16 -22.16
N VAL A 849 30.17 1.25 -23.45
CA VAL A 849 31.55 1.04 -23.96
C VAL A 849 31.99 2.16 -24.92
N GLY A 850 31.23 3.25 -25.02
CA GLY A 850 31.51 4.40 -25.88
C GLY A 850 31.82 4.02 -27.33
N LYS A 851 33.02 4.37 -27.82
CA LYS A 851 33.47 4.13 -29.20
C LYS A 851 33.46 2.65 -29.63
N HIS A 852 33.40 1.71 -28.69
CA HIS A 852 33.32 0.27 -28.97
C HIS A 852 31.87 -0.26 -29.03
N GLY A 853 30.87 0.62 -29.03
CA GLY A 853 29.44 0.28 -28.96
C GLY A 853 28.99 -0.77 -29.96
N GLN A 854 29.36 -0.64 -31.24
CA GLN A 854 28.98 -1.62 -32.27
C GLN A 854 29.61 -3.01 -32.00
N LYS A 855 30.90 -3.06 -31.64
CA LYS A 855 31.61 -4.30 -31.30
C LYS A 855 30.94 -4.98 -30.10
N PHE A 856 30.66 -4.21 -29.05
CA PHE A 856 29.98 -4.70 -27.85
C PHE A 856 28.61 -5.27 -28.19
N ARG A 857 27.75 -4.52 -28.90
CA ARG A 857 26.39 -4.98 -29.24
C ARG A 857 26.39 -6.30 -30.01
N ILE A 858 27.25 -6.42 -31.04
CA ILE A 858 27.34 -7.65 -31.84
C ILE A 858 27.78 -8.84 -30.97
N ASN A 859 28.79 -8.65 -30.13
CA ASN A 859 29.31 -9.72 -29.29
C ASN A 859 28.35 -10.05 -28.13
N ALA A 860 27.70 -9.05 -27.54
CA ALA A 860 26.68 -9.24 -26.50
C ALA A 860 25.47 -10.01 -27.05
N TRP A 861 25.02 -9.70 -28.27
CA TRP A 861 23.97 -10.46 -28.94
C TRP A 861 24.37 -11.92 -29.18
N LYS A 862 25.59 -12.16 -29.71
CA LYS A 862 26.12 -13.52 -29.84
C LYS A 862 26.18 -14.26 -28.51
N ALA A 863 26.59 -13.57 -27.44
CA ALA A 863 26.64 -14.12 -26.09
C ALA A 863 25.26 -14.58 -25.62
N MET A 864 24.23 -13.75 -25.81
CA MET A 864 22.85 -14.12 -25.47
C MET A 864 22.36 -15.33 -26.27
N VAL A 865 22.58 -15.34 -27.59
CA VAL A 865 22.14 -16.44 -28.46
C VAL A 865 22.83 -17.77 -28.11
N VAL A 866 24.16 -17.77 -27.98
CA VAL A 866 24.92 -18.99 -27.65
C VAL A 866 24.57 -19.49 -26.25
N PHE A 867 24.41 -18.57 -25.29
CA PHE A 867 23.95 -18.90 -23.95
C PHE A 867 22.61 -19.62 -23.97
N ASP A 868 21.63 -19.10 -24.72
CA ASP A 868 20.30 -19.71 -24.81
C ASP A 868 20.36 -21.13 -25.38
N PHE A 869 21.19 -21.39 -26.39
CA PHE A 869 21.41 -22.73 -26.92
C PHE A 869 22.03 -23.68 -25.88
N VAL A 870 23.12 -23.28 -25.23
CA VAL A 870 23.79 -24.10 -24.20
C VAL A 870 22.84 -24.39 -23.04
N ARG A 871 22.05 -23.39 -22.63
CA ARG A 871 21.07 -23.55 -21.55
C ARG A 871 19.92 -24.47 -21.96
N LYS A 872 19.47 -24.42 -23.21
CA LYS A 872 18.45 -25.35 -23.74
C LYS A 872 18.96 -26.78 -23.71
N ILE A 873 20.15 -27.04 -24.24
CA ILE A 873 20.79 -28.37 -24.24
C ILE A 873 20.96 -28.88 -22.81
N TYR A 874 21.45 -28.03 -21.90
CA TYR A 874 21.61 -28.38 -20.48
C TYR A 874 20.27 -28.79 -19.83
N ARG A 875 19.21 -28.01 -20.05
CA ARG A 875 17.88 -28.31 -19.49
C ARG A 875 17.24 -29.54 -20.10
N GLU A 876 17.52 -29.83 -21.37
CA GLU A 876 17.06 -31.02 -22.06
C GLU A 876 17.80 -32.27 -21.56
N THR A 877 19.11 -32.18 -21.29
CA THR A 877 19.95 -33.33 -20.94
C THR A 877 19.91 -33.67 -19.45
N ARG A 878 19.87 -32.66 -18.57
CA ARG A 878 20.01 -32.82 -17.12
C ARG A 878 19.04 -33.84 -16.48
N PRO A 879 17.74 -33.92 -16.87
CA PRO A 879 16.83 -34.93 -16.31
C PRO A 879 17.17 -36.37 -16.69
N TYR A 880 17.99 -36.58 -17.73
CA TYR A 880 18.34 -37.90 -18.28
C TYR A 880 19.80 -38.28 -18.02
N GLU A 881 20.50 -37.57 -17.14
CA GLU A 881 21.91 -37.86 -16.87
C GLU A 881 22.09 -39.22 -16.19
N ILE A 882 23.00 -40.04 -16.72
CA ILE A 882 23.30 -41.37 -16.16
C ILE A 882 24.04 -41.23 -14.81
N HIS A 883 24.97 -40.26 -14.73
CA HIS A 883 25.73 -39.95 -13.52
C HIS A 883 25.35 -38.57 -13.02
N LYS A 884 24.71 -38.53 -11.84
CA LYS A 884 24.22 -37.29 -11.20
C LYS A 884 25.32 -36.23 -11.13
N GLY A 885 25.04 -35.03 -11.62
CA GLY A 885 25.94 -33.88 -11.63
C GLY A 885 26.87 -33.77 -12.84
N SER A 886 26.91 -34.76 -13.75
CA SER A 886 27.73 -34.68 -14.97
C SER A 886 27.29 -33.53 -15.87
N SER A 887 25.98 -33.33 -16.01
CA SER A 887 25.43 -32.25 -16.84
C SER A 887 25.76 -30.87 -16.25
N ASP A 888 25.71 -30.75 -14.92
CA ASP A 888 26.03 -29.52 -14.19
C ASP A 888 27.53 -29.18 -14.35
N ALA A 889 28.42 -30.17 -14.26
CA ALA A 889 29.86 -30.00 -14.45
C ALA A 889 30.21 -29.54 -15.88
N LEU A 890 29.64 -30.20 -16.89
CA LEU A 890 29.85 -29.84 -18.30
C LEU A 890 29.28 -28.46 -18.62
N TYR A 891 28.12 -28.12 -18.07
CA TYR A 891 27.52 -26.79 -18.22
C TYR A 891 28.44 -25.71 -17.66
N ASN A 892 28.92 -25.86 -16.42
CA ASN A 892 29.82 -24.90 -15.79
C ASN A 892 31.15 -24.75 -16.56
N GLN A 893 31.71 -25.86 -17.07
CA GLN A 893 32.89 -25.81 -17.92
C GLN A 893 32.63 -25.08 -19.23
N SER A 894 31.46 -25.31 -19.85
CA SER A 894 31.06 -24.67 -21.10
C SER A 894 30.88 -23.16 -20.92
N ILE A 895 30.24 -22.72 -19.83
CA ILE A 895 30.10 -21.29 -19.52
C ILE A 895 31.48 -20.63 -19.33
N LYS A 896 32.41 -21.24 -18.59
CA LYS A 896 33.78 -20.71 -18.44
C LYS A 896 34.53 -20.60 -19.76
N ARG A 897 34.40 -21.59 -20.65
CA ARG A 897 35.01 -21.55 -22.00
C ARG A 897 34.42 -20.43 -22.84
N LEU A 898 33.10 -20.24 -22.78
CA LEU A 898 32.43 -19.15 -23.48
C LEU A 898 32.85 -17.78 -22.93
N GLU A 899 32.96 -17.65 -21.61
CA GLU A 899 33.44 -16.42 -20.97
C GLU A 899 34.81 -16.02 -21.51
N GLN A 900 35.78 -16.95 -21.51
CA GLN A 900 37.11 -16.74 -22.09
C GLN A 900 37.04 -16.40 -23.59
N CYS A 901 36.15 -17.03 -24.34
CA CYS A 901 35.97 -16.74 -25.75
C CYS A 901 35.47 -15.30 -25.99
N PHE A 902 34.48 -14.85 -25.21
CA PHE A 902 33.94 -13.49 -25.34
C PHE A 902 34.89 -12.42 -24.82
N GLU A 903 35.68 -12.72 -23.80
CA GLU A 903 36.76 -11.85 -23.32
C GLU A 903 37.82 -11.62 -24.40
N ASN A 904 38.10 -12.65 -25.21
CA ASN A 904 38.96 -12.56 -26.40
C ASN A 904 38.23 -12.04 -27.66
N GLY A 905 37.08 -11.40 -27.52
CA GLY A 905 36.36 -10.75 -28.61
C GLY A 905 35.43 -11.64 -29.44
N GLY A 906 35.14 -12.86 -28.99
CA GLY A 906 34.13 -13.75 -29.57
C GLY A 906 34.53 -14.41 -30.90
N GLY A 907 35.82 -14.37 -31.26
CA GLY A 907 36.34 -14.95 -32.50
C GLY A 907 36.31 -16.48 -32.54
N GLY A 908 36.42 -17.14 -31.38
CA GLY A 908 36.43 -18.61 -31.25
C GLY A 908 35.08 -19.31 -31.41
N LEU A 909 34.02 -18.56 -31.75
CA LEU A 909 32.70 -19.11 -32.10
C LEU A 909 32.57 -19.47 -33.59
N ARG A 910 33.55 -19.08 -34.42
CA ARG A 910 33.57 -19.37 -35.85
C ARG A 910 34.05 -20.77 -36.15
#